data_AF-A0A3R6RLB8-F1
#
_entry.id   AF-A0A3R6RLB8-F1
#
_cell.length_a   1.000
_cell.length_b   1.000
_cell.length_c   1.000
_cell.angle_alpha   90.00
_cell.angle_beta   90.00
_cell.angle_gamma   90.00
#
_symmetry.space_group_name_H-M   'P 1'
#
loop_
_entity.id
_entity.type
_entity.pdbx_description
1 polymer ?
#
loop_
_entity_poly.entity_id
_entity_poly.type
_entity_poly.pdbx_seq_one_letter_code
_entity_poly.pdbx_strand_id
1 'polypeptide(L)'
;YAAFWTAYQQDRDLLRFHYHRPREIWENLKDLDLPRRTFSSELSQVPTVQHFITEDEIDAAMTGGSSFAGGKGRIYAFFMANHTDKEKVRFLKDEYGIGGRSHALSGATHSGEDHDGKGLHYKKQDCPDVHLNWEKVAKRITSLVQKDRYLTEQEQAQYDKIQSEKELAEEDAIQTQQPEVEKETPKPILREQFEQYKPVVTAAISEDAAYRNACGHSDRENAVIEGNAAVRRAVLGSKDMELIRLYSDVPEFRQRLHREVIDETYPKLHELLRPLSQEDIDTVLCAWNGNIESKHAVVRYMKDHAREKDTAAWLAQEYGGSNSNSLFVVRAGSPEETQLPWPKVQRRLAQLIQEERFYTEEEQDRFDNIDPIAIREALEERGIVNGQMADPEKLDNDPFIQQVRSDAEQIADAETEQTSEVSISDEEYDAVRRPIPQRTSYDPAAPVYAVGDTVYIEDDAYQITELREDTVQLLPTGMVYPIYRAERKEQFEQLLRADRRNAYYTEFLPIDPDKADQDLRDVLAHGLMDEADKKQISTLLQSGRSNSEIAYWLSRAYSGEIETLNLETGDIVDYRTTAQGIELEVMDAEEKRLAMLYFRWDEVAPLLRGMYARQQDGFGQEQPQPATESPTFHSETMAVYPGDKNNLPYDVVVERLHIEEPEPPAPVTEPEKTFEEVLDEHPVSIQVNGQWQTFPNAKAAEEASYEEYKANLRRNAKNFRITDEHLGEGGPKAKFQANIAAIKLLKYLEETTEQATPEQQKILSRYVGWGGLADAFDPEKPAWAAEYTQLKELLTPEEYTAARGSTLNAHYTSPTVIRAIYETVGRMGFETGNILEPSMGVGNFFGMLPEEMRNSRLYGVELDP
;
A
#
# COMPACT_ATOMS: atom_id res chain seq x y z
N TYR A 1 -38.45 8.54 42.15
CA TYR A 1 -38.08 7.43 41.25
C TYR A 1 -38.09 6.08 41.96
N ALA A 2 -37.57 5.95 43.19
CA ALA A 2 -37.66 4.73 44.02
C ALA A 2 -39.04 4.03 44.02
N ALA A 3 -40.12 4.78 44.28
CA ALA A 3 -41.49 4.24 44.30
C ALA A 3 -41.92 3.63 42.95
N PHE A 4 -41.50 4.24 41.83
CA PHE A 4 -41.75 3.72 40.50
C PHE A 4 -40.97 2.41 40.25
N TRP A 5 -39.70 2.34 40.68
CA TRP A 5 -38.90 1.11 40.57
C TRP A 5 -39.52 -0.04 41.37
N THR A 6 -39.98 0.21 42.59
CA THR A 6 -40.68 -0.79 43.42
C THR A 6 -41.98 -1.25 42.77
N ALA A 7 -42.78 -0.33 42.22
CA ALA A 7 -44.01 -0.67 41.52
C ALA A 7 -43.72 -1.49 40.25
N TYR A 8 -42.72 -1.10 39.45
CA TYR A 8 -42.30 -1.82 38.24
C TYR A 8 -41.73 -3.22 38.53
N GLN A 9 -41.14 -3.45 39.71
CA GLN A 9 -40.72 -4.78 40.14
C GLN A 9 -41.91 -5.69 40.47
N GLN A 10 -43.02 -5.12 40.93
CA GLN A 10 -44.23 -5.86 41.30
C GLN A 10 -45.18 -6.07 40.12
N ASP A 11 -45.20 -5.11 39.18
CA ASP A 11 -46.00 -5.13 37.97
C ASP A 11 -45.13 -4.68 36.78
N ARG A 12 -44.73 -5.64 35.93
CA ARG A 12 -43.88 -5.33 34.77
C ARG A 12 -44.66 -4.67 33.64
N ASP A 13 -45.99 -4.76 33.63
CA ASP A 13 -46.85 -4.19 32.58
C ASP A 13 -47.08 -2.68 32.75
N LEU A 14 -46.60 -2.10 33.86
CA LEU A 14 -46.53 -0.65 34.06
C LEU A 14 -45.78 0.08 32.94
N LEU A 15 -44.88 -0.61 32.24
CA LEU A 15 -44.27 -0.11 31.01
C LEU A 15 -44.68 -1.00 29.84
N ARG A 16 -45.20 -0.37 28.78
CA ARG A 16 -45.49 -1.02 27.50
C ARG A 16 -44.24 -1.66 26.86
N PHE A 17 -43.05 -1.16 27.19
CA PHE A 17 -41.77 -1.60 26.65
C PHE A 17 -40.77 -1.85 27.78
N HIS A 18 -40.12 -3.01 27.78
CA HIS A 18 -39.28 -3.45 28.91
C HIS A 18 -37.77 -3.22 28.72
N TYR A 19 -37.34 -2.56 27.63
CA TYR A 19 -35.92 -2.35 27.31
C TYR A 19 -35.28 -1.13 28.01
N HIS A 20 -36.05 -0.33 28.76
CA HIS A 20 -35.60 0.95 29.33
C HIS A 20 -34.70 0.88 30.58
N ARG A 21 -34.13 -0.29 30.89
CA ARG A 21 -33.22 -0.56 32.03
C ARG A 21 -33.49 0.31 33.30
N PRO A 22 -34.71 0.30 33.87
CA PRO A 22 -35.09 1.25 34.93
C PRO A 22 -34.27 1.11 36.24
N ARG A 23 -33.56 0.00 36.45
CA ARG A 23 -32.58 -0.15 37.53
C ARG A 23 -31.39 0.81 37.37
N GLU A 24 -30.86 0.91 36.15
CA GLU A 24 -29.67 1.70 35.82
C GLU A 24 -29.98 3.20 35.99
N ILE A 25 -31.17 3.62 35.55
CA ILE A 25 -31.67 4.99 35.76
C ILE A 25 -31.82 5.31 37.25
N TRP A 26 -32.29 4.35 38.06
CA TRP A 26 -32.40 4.56 39.50
C TRP A 26 -31.03 4.73 40.18
N GLU A 27 -30.02 3.94 39.80
CA GLU A 27 -28.66 4.09 40.35
C GLU A 27 -28.07 5.45 39.95
N ASN A 28 -28.17 5.86 38.69
CA ASN A 28 -27.67 7.15 38.22
C ASN A 28 -28.34 8.35 38.92
N LEU A 29 -29.62 8.22 39.29
CA LEU A 29 -30.32 9.28 40.02
C LEU A 29 -29.85 9.42 41.48
N LYS A 30 -29.25 8.39 42.08
CA LYS A 30 -28.66 8.51 43.43
C LYS A 30 -27.38 9.34 43.43
N ASP A 31 -26.64 9.35 42.33
CA ASP A 31 -25.42 10.17 42.21
C ASP A 31 -25.74 11.68 42.22
N LEU A 32 -26.96 12.07 41.81
CA LEU A 32 -27.44 13.45 41.90
C LEU A 32 -27.79 13.89 43.33
N ASP A 33 -27.94 12.94 44.26
CA ASP A 33 -28.20 13.19 45.68
C ASP A 33 -26.91 13.39 46.50
N LEU A 34 -25.74 13.42 45.84
CA LEU A 34 -24.48 13.77 46.49
C LEU A 34 -24.57 15.18 47.10
N PRO A 35 -24.20 15.37 48.37
CA PRO A 35 -24.33 16.65 49.04
C PRO A 35 -23.47 17.71 48.35
N ARG A 36 -24.13 18.78 47.90
CA ARG A 36 -23.50 19.92 47.21
C ARG A 36 -22.40 20.53 48.08
N ARG A 37 -21.14 20.31 47.71
CA ARG A 37 -20.00 20.99 48.35
C ARG A 37 -19.93 22.43 47.83
N THR A 38 -19.98 23.38 48.75
CA THR A 38 -19.91 24.81 48.44
C THR A 38 -18.48 25.28 48.68
N PHE A 39 -17.84 25.81 47.64
CA PHE A 39 -16.52 26.44 47.74
C PHE A 39 -16.71 27.96 47.67
N SER A 40 -16.15 28.71 48.62
CA SER A 40 -16.18 30.18 48.62
C SER A 40 -14.85 30.74 48.12
N SER A 41 -14.92 31.67 47.16
CA SER A 41 -13.77 32.43 46.68
C SER A 41 -13.75 33.84 47.29
N GLU A 42 -12.57 34.39 47.55
CA GLU A 42 -12.40 35.77 48.04
C GLU A 42 -12.49 36.82 46.91
N LEU A 43 -12.86 36.44 45.68
CA LEU A 43 -13.14 37.36 44.59
C LEU A 43 -14.34 38.26 44.94
N SER A 44 -14.05 39.44 45.52
CA SER A 44 -15.05 40.44 45.91
C SER A 44 -15.73 41.14 44.73
N GLN A 45 -15.21 40.93 43.51
CA GLN A 45 -15.82 41.39 42.27
C GLN A 45 -15.69 40.29 41.21
N VAL A 46 -16.83 39.80 40.72
CA VAL A 46 -16.88 38.98 39.52
C VAL A 46 -16.48 39.87 38.34
N PRO A 47 -15.45 39.54 37.55
CA PRO A 47 -15.13 40.29 36.35
C PRO A 47 -16.38 40.35 35.47
N THR A 48 -16.73 41.53 34.97
CA THR A 48 -17.76 41.63 33.92
C THR A 48 -17.23 40.88 32.70
N VAL A 49 -17.76 39.68 32.46
CA VAL A 49 -17.44 38.88 31.28
C VAL A 49 -17.91 39.69 30.07
N GLN A 50 -16.97 40.07 29.20
CA GLN A 50 -17.33 40.64 27.90
C GLN A 50 -18.02 39.55 27.10
N HIS A 51 -19.22 39.82 26.60
CA HIS A 51 -19.90 38.89 25.70
C HIS A 51 -19.12 38.83 24.38
N PHE A 52 -18.94 37.63 23.85
CA PHE A 52 -18.29 37.40 22.55
C PHE A 52 -19.09 36.36 21.76
N ILE A 53 -18.86 36.32 20.45
CA ILE A 53 -19.42 35.29 19.57
C ILE A 53 -18.49 34.10 19.65
N THR A 54 -19.01 32.95 20.06
CA THR A 54 -18.23 31.71 20.24
C THR A 54 -17.96 31.03 18.91
N GLU A 55 -16.93 30.19 18.88
CA GLU A 55 -16.55 29.39 17.71
C GLU A 55 -17.67 28.43 17.31
N ASP A 56 -18.34 27.79 18.28
CA ASP A 56 -19.48 26.90 18.00
C ASP A 56 -20.67 27.64 17.37
N GLU A 57 -20.93 28.90 17.77
CA GLU A 57 -21.96 29.73 17.14
C GLU A 57 -21.62 30.07 15.69
N ILE A 58 -20.34 30.30 15.39
CA ILE A 58 -19.84 30.56 14.04
C ILE A 58 -19.96 29.30 13.18
N ASP A 59 -19.52 28.15 13.70
CA ASP A 59 -19.62 26.86 13.02
C ASP A 59 -21.07 26.53 12.69
N ALA A 60 -21.96 26.64 13.68
CA ALA A 60 -23.39 26.42 13.49
C ALA A 60 -23.96 27.35 12.41
N ALA A 61 -23.60 28.63 12.40
CA ALA A 61 -24.03 29.56 11.35
C ALA A 61 -23.51 29.14 9.97
N MET A 62 -22.23 28.76 9.84
CA MET A 62 -21.62 28.33 8.56
C MET A 62 -22.26 27.06 7.97
N THR A 63 -22.70 26.12 8.82
CA THR A 63 -23.44 24.94 8.34
C THR A 63 -24.79 25.31 7.71
N GLY A 64 -25.28 26.54 7.87
CA GLY A 64 -26.50 27.02 7.23
C GLY A 64 -26.38 27.31 5.72
N GLY A 65 -25.16 27.30 5.17
CA GLY A 65 -24.91 27.52 3.73
C GLY A 65 -25.10 28.96 3.23
N SER A 66 -25.02 29.15 1.91
CA SER A 66 -24.99 30.45 1.22
C SER A 66 -26.32 31.22 1.14
N SER A 67 -27.34 30.84 1.92
CA SER A 67 -28.71 31.38 1.86
C SER A 67 -29.44 31.18 0.51
N PHE A 68 -28.78 30.66 -0.53
CA PHE A 68 -29.43 30.21 -1.76
C PHE A 68 -30.08 28.84 -1.57
N ALA A 69 -31.21 28.62 -2.25
CA ALA A 69 -31.88 27.32 -2.25
C ALA A 69 -30.91 26.22 -2.72
N GLY A 70 -30.75 25.17 -1.91
CA GLY A 70 -29.81 24.07 -2.15
C GLY A 70 -28.33 24.45 -2.02
N GLY A 71 -27.99 25.67 -1.59
CA GLY A 71 -26.61 26.16 -1.49
C GLY A 71 -25.77 25.34 -0.51
N LYS A 72 -26.34 24.93 0.62
CA LYS A 72 -25.69 24.02 1.58
C LYS A 72 -25.22 22.70 0.91
N GLY A 73 -26.09 22.08 0.11
CA GLY A 73 -25.75 20.85 -0.61
C GLY A 73 -24.70 21.05 -1.70
N ARG A 74 -24.73 22.18 -2.42
CA ARG A 74 -23.68 22.52 -3.40
C ARG A 74 -22.33 22.76 -2.75
N ILE A 75 -22.29 23.49 -1.63
CA ILE A 75 -21.07 23.69 -0.86
C ILE A 75 -20.53 22.36 -0.36
N TYR A 76 -21.37 21.50 0.20
CA TYR A 76 -20.95 20.18 0.65
C TYR A 76 -20.36 19.33 -0.49
N ALA A 77 -21.09 19.20 -1.61
CA ALA A 77 -20.64 18.44 -2.78
C ALA A 77 -19.31 18.98 -3.34
N PHE A 78 -19.16 20.30 -3.42
CA PHE A 78 -17.91 20.93 -3.89
C PHE A 78 -16.76 20.73 -2.91
N PHE A 79 -17.01 20.67 -1.60
CA PHE A 79 -15.94 20.48 -0.61
C PHE A 79 -15.55 19.01 -0.40
N MET A 80 -16.43 18.07 -0.76
CA MET A 80 -16.14 16.63 -0.83
C MET A 80 -15.29 16.26 -2.05
N ALA A 81 -15.40 17.02 -3.15
CA ALA A 81 -14.59 16.82 -4.34
C ALA A 81 -13.15 17.37 -4.19
N ASN A 82 -12.21 16.83 -4.97
CA ASN A 82 -10.80 17.22 -4.94
C ASN A 82 -10.58 18.60 -5.58
N HIS A 83 -10.65 19.66 -4.75
CA HIS A 83 -10.38 21.04 -5.15
C HIS A 83 -9.30 21.70 -4.31
N THR A 84 -8.54 22.59 -4.93
CA THR A 84 -7.50 23.40 -4.25
C THR A 84 -8.12 24.47 -3.34
N ASP A 85 -7.37 24.92 -2.32
CA ASP A 85 -7.82 25.99 -1.42
C ASP A 85 -8.23 27.27 -2.17
N LYS A 86 -7.53 27.59 -3.28
CA LYS A 86 -7.85 28.75 -4.11
C LYS A 86 -9.19 28.59 -4.84
N GLU A 87 -9.48 27.39 -5.33
CA GLU A 87 -10.76 27.07 -5.99
C GLU A 87 -11.90 27.08 -4.97
N LYS A 88 -11.70 26.52 -3.78
CA LYS A 88 -12.68 26.56 -2.67
C LYS A 88 -13.01 27.99 -2.26
N VAL A 89 -12.00 28.85 -2.12
CA VAL A 89 -12.21 30.29 -1.82
C VAL A 89 -12.97 31.00 -2.93
N ARG A 90 -12.64 30.73 -4.20
CA ARG A 90 -13.33 31.33 -5.34
C ARG A 90 -14.78 30.87 -5.42
N PHE A 91 -15.02 29.57 -5.27
CA PHE A 91 -16.35 28.99 -5.25
C PHE A 91 -17.20 29.62 -4.15
N LEU A 92 -16.71 29.74 -2.92
CA LEU A 92 -17.47 30.37 -1.83
C LEU A 92 -17.80 31.83 -2.11
N LYS A 93 -16.89 32.60 -2.72
CA LYS A 93 -17.16 33.99 -3.13
C LYS A 93 -18.29 34.09 -4.15
N ASP A 94 -18.28 33.20 -5.14
CA ASP A 94 -19.28 33.17 -6.21
C ASP A 94 -20.63 32.64 -5.69
N GLU A 95 -20.60 31.67 -4.78
CA GLU A 95 -21.78 31.01 -4.20
C GLU A 95 -22.47 31.85 -3.13
N TYR A 96 -21.76 32.63 -2.31
CA TYR A 96 -22.37 33.54 -1.33
C TYR A 96 -22.69 34.93 -1.92
N GLY A 97 -21.87 35.43 -2.86
CA GLY A 97 -22.09 36.74 -3.47
C GLY A 97 -22.08 37.91 -2.46
N ILE A 98 -23.09 38.78 -2.55
CA ILE A 98 -23.31 39.88 -1.60
C ILE A 98 -24.70 39.73 -1.01
N GLY A 99 -24.78 39.64 0.31
CA GLY A 99 -26.04 39.36 0.99
C GLY A 99 -25.89 39.35 2.50
N GLY A 100 -26.95 38.92 3.18
CA GLY A 100 -26.95 38.80 4.63
C GLY A 100 -28.27 38.26 5.15
N ARG A 101 -28.27 37.84 6.41
CA ARG A 101 -29.44 37.30 7.11
C ARG A 101 -29.50 37.76 8.56
N SER A 102 -30.72 37.94 9.04
CA SER A 102 -31.00 38.21 10.46
C SER A 102 -31.17 36.89 11.22
N HIS A 103 -30.94 36.92 12.54
CA HIS A 103 -30.96 35.76 13.44
C HIS A 103 -29.94 34.67 13.05
N ALA A 104 -28.74 35.07 12.64
CA ALA A 104 -27.74 34.16 12.08
C ALA A 104 -27.02 33.27 13.10
N LEU A 105 -26.94 33.68 14.38
CA LEU A 105 -26.25 32.94 15.44
C LEU A 105 -27.25 32.22 16.35
N SER A 106 -26.92 30.97 16.70
CA SER A 106 -27.80 30.09 17.48
C SER A 106 -28.23 30.72 18.81
N GLY A 107 -29.54 30.74 19.06
CA GLY A 107 -30.11 31.27 20.31
C GLY A 107 -30.08 32.80 20.47
N ALA A 108 -29.60 33.56 19.48
CA ALA A 108 -29.47 35.01 19.56
C ALA A 108 -30.44 35.74 18.61
N THR A 109 -31.58 36.20 19.14
CA THR A 109 -32.61 36.92 18.38
C THR A 109 -32.17 38.31 17.90
N HIS A 110 -31.05 38.85 18.37
CA HIS A 110 -30.48 40.11 17.88
C HIS A 110 -29.09 39.86 17.31
N SER A 111 -29.00 38.90 16.38
CA SER A 111 -27.78 38.58 15.64
C SER A 111 -28.00 38.73 14.14
N GLY A 112 -26.92 38.98 13.39
CA GLY A 112 -26.95 39.08 11.94
C GLY A 112 -25.65 38.57 11.33
N GLU A 113 -25.74 38.08 10.11
CA GLU A 113 -24.60 37.74 9.26
C GLU A 113 -24.72 38.57 7.99
N ASP A 114 -23.68 39.35 7.69
CA ASP A 114 -23.50 40.00 6.39
C ASP A 114 -22.36 39.28 5.65
N HIS A 115 -22.45 39.16 4.33
CA HIS A 115 -21.39 38.59 3.51
C HIS A 115 -21.18 39.37 2.23
N ASP A 116 -19.91 39.53 1.87
CA ASP A 116 -19.47 40.30 0.71
C ASP A 116 -18.21 39.68 0.08
N GLY A 117 -17.63 40.35 -0.92
CA GLY A 117 -16.39 39.88 -1.57
C GLY A 117 -15.18 39.76 -0.63
N LYS A 118 -15.25 40.27 0.61
CA LYS A 118 -14.17 40.20 1.60
C LYS A 118 -14.36 39.02 2.56
N GLY A 119 -15.59 38.62 2.88
CA GLY A 119 -15.85 37.47 3.74
C GLY A 119 -17.20 37.49 4.43
N LEU A 120 -17.32 36.73 5.53
CA LEU A 120 -18.47 36.71 6.42
C LEU A 120 -18.25 37.68 7.60
N HIS A 121 -19.31 38.38 7.98
CA HIS A 121 -19.33 39.35 9.08
C HIS A 121 -20.48 39.00 10.03
N TYR A 122 -20.17 38.56 11.23
CA TYR A 122 -21.16 38.24 12.27
C TYR A 122 -21.29 39.36 13.28
N LYS A 123 -22.53 39.71 13.60
CA LYS A 123 -22.89 40.71 14.61
C LYS A 123 -23.85 40.10 15.62
N LYS A 124 -23.65 40.40 16.90
CA LYS A 124 -24.52 39.98 18.01
C LYS A 124 -24.60 41.12 19.01
N GLN A 125 -25.79 41.36 19.56
CA GLN A 125 -26.00 42.39 20.57
C GLN A 125 -25.01 42.22 21.74
N ASP A 126 -24.40 43.33 22.17
CA ASP A 126 -23.44 43.42 23.27
C ASP A 126 -22.13 42.61 23.08
N CYS A 127 -21.86 42.12 21.85
CA CYS A 127 -20.61 41.46 21.46
C CYS A 127 -19.82 42.27 20.40
N PRO A 128 -18.48 42.17 20.35
CA PRO A 128 -17.70 42.64 19.22
C PRO A 128 -18.06 41.92 17.92
N ASP A 129 -18.04 42.66 16.80
CA ASP A 129 -18.23 42.10 15.45
C ASP A 129 -17.09 41.15 15.07
N VAL A 130 -17.43 40.02 14.45
CA VAL A 130 -16.45 39.03 13.97
C VAL A 130 -16.40 39.03 12.46
N HIS A 131 -15.21 39.27 11.89
CA HIS A 131 -14.97 39.22 10.45
C HIS A 131 -14.07 38.04 10.07
N LEU A 132 -14.55 37.19 9.16
CA LEU A 132 -13.83 36.04 8.63
C LEU A 132 -13.64 36.19 7.13
N ASN A 133 -12.38 36.27 6.69
CA ASN A 133 -12.08 36.27 5.26
C ASN A 133 -12.36 34.90 4.62
N TRP A 134 -12.56 34.89 3.30
CA TRP A 134 -12.93 33.66 2.59
C TRP A 134 -11.94 32.50 2.72
N GLU A 135 -10.65 32.78 2.93
CA GLU A 135 -9.63 31.75 3.19
C GLU A 135 -9.88 31.03 4.52
N LYS A 136 -10.17 31.78 5.59
CA LYS A 136 -10.53 31.20 6.90
C LYS A 136 -11.85 30.44 6.82
N VAL A 137 -12.83 30.97 6.10
CA VAL A 137 -14.12 30.30 5.89
C VAL A 137 -13.93 28.96 5.15
N ALA A 138 -13.14 28.94 4.06
CA ALA A 138 -12.85 27.71 3.32
C ALA A 138 -12.16 26.64 4.17
N LYS A 139 -11.15 27.02 4.97
CA LYS A 139 -10.47 26.08 5.88
C LYS A 139 -11.42 25.52 6.93
N ARG A 140 -12.28 26.37 7.48
CA ARG A 140 -13.25 25.98 8.51
C ARG A 140 -14.32 25.03 7.97
N ILE A 141 -14.91 25.35 6.81
CA ILE A 141 -15.86 24.45 6.12
C ILE A 141 -15.18 23.12 5.76
N THR A 142 -13.94 23.14 5.26
CA THR A 142 -13.18 21.90 4.98
C THR A 142 -13.04 21.04 6.24
N SER A 143 -12.70 21.63 7.39
CA SER A 143 -12.60 20.89 8.64
C SER A 143 -13.95 20.35 9.11
N LEU A 144 -15.05 21.08 8.93
CA LEU A 144 -16.40 20.63 9.28
C LEU A 144 -16.86 19.46 8.41
N VAL A 145 -16.54 19.49 7.10
CA VAL A 145 -16.85 18.40 6.17
C VAL A 145 -16.04 17.15 6.51
N GLN A 146 -14.72 17.28 6.73
CA GLN A 146 -13.85 16.14 7.08
C GLN A 146 -14.20 15.47 8.43
N LYS A 147 -14.86 16.18 9.32
CA LYS A 147 -15.29 15.68 10.64
C LYS A 147 -16.74 15.19 10.64
N ASP A 148 -17.40 15.14 9.48
CA ASP A 148 -18.83 14.81 9.34
C ASP A 148 -19.76 15.70 10.19
N ARG A 149 -19.40 16.98 10.33
CA ARG A 149 -20.13 17.98 11.13
C ARG A 149 -20.81 19.08 10.31
N TYR A 150 -20.71 19.03 8.98
CA TYR A 150 -21.28 20.05 8.10
C TYR A 150 -22.76 19.81 7.77
N LEU A 151 -23.15 18.55 7.54
CA LEU A 151 -24.54 18.12 7.37
C LEU A 151 -25.05 17.46 8.65
N THR A 152 -26.32 17.64 8.97
CA THR A 152 -27.00 16.84 10.01
C THR A 152 -27.31 15.44 9.48
N GLU A 153 -27.50 14.45 10.34
CA GLU A 153 -27.85 13.06 9.93
C GLU A 153 -29.05 13.00 8.98
N GLN A 154 -30.07 13.85 9.21
CA GLN A 154 -31.25 13.92 8.34
C GLN A 154 -30.93 14.51 6.97
N GLU A 155 -30.08 15.54 6.91
CA GLU A 155 -29.65 16.16 5.65
C GLU A 155 -28.69 15.26 4.89
N GLN A 156 -27.84 14.51 5.59
CA GLN A 156 -26.96 13.50 5.01
C GLN A 156 -27.79 12.39 4.35
N ALA A 157 -28.76 11.83 5.07
CA ALA A 157 -29.67 10.82 4.50
C ALA A 157 -30.48 11.36 3.30
N GLN A 158 -30.90 12.63 3.33
CA GLN A 158 -31.54 13.28 2.17
C GLN A 158 -30.58 13.43 0.99
N TYR A 159 -29.32 13.80 1.26
CA TYR A 159 -28.30 13.92 0.23
C TYR A 159 -28.01 12.57 -0.42
N ASP A 160 -27.78 11.53 0.38
CA ASP A 160 -27.53 10.16 -0.08
C ASP A 160 -28.73 9.62 -0.87
N LYS A 161 -29.95 9.92 -0.41
CA LYS A 161 -31.17 9.59 -1.14
C LYS A 161 -31.22 10.29 -2.50
N ILE A 162 -30.92 11.59 -2.56
CA ILE A 162 -30.88 12.34 -3.83
C ILE A 162 -29.80 11.79 -4.78
N GLN A 163 -28.66 11.34 -4.26
CA GLN A 163 -27.63 10.70 -5.09
C GLN A 163 -28.10 9.34 -5.60
N SER A 164 -28.66 8.49 -4.73
CA SER A 164 -29.20 7.20 -5.16
C SER A 164 -30.37 7.34 -6.15
N GLU A 165 -31.23 8.36 -6.01
CA GLU A 165 -32.32 8.66 -6.94
C GLU A 165 -31.79 9.22 -8.28
N LYS A 166 -30.66 9.93 -8.26
CA LYS A 166 -29.97 10.37 -9.50
C LYS A 166 -29.27 9.22 -10.20
N GLU A 167 -28.62 8.33 -9.46
CA GLU A 167 -28.02 7.12 -9.97
C GLU A 167 -29.10 6.20 -10.56
N LEU A 168 -30.22 6.00 -9.85
CA LEU A 168 -31.38 5.28 -10.39
C LEU A 168 -31.99 5.98 -11.62
N ALA A 169 -32.07 7.32 -11.64
CA ALA A 169 -32.59 8.05 -12.78
C ALA A 169 -31.63 8.01 -13.98
N GLU A 170 -30.33 7.95 -13.75
CA GLU A 170 -29.33 7.66 -14.78
C GLU A 170 -29.46 6.22 -15.28
N GLU A 171 -29.63 5.24 -14.38
CA GLU A 171 -29.88 3.83 -14.73
C GLU A 171 -31.21 3.63 -15.49
N ASP A 172 -32.30 4.27 -15.08
CA ASP A 172 -33.60 4.27 -15.78
C ASP A 172 -33.51 4.99 -17.13
N ALA A 173 -32.75 6.09 -17.22
CA ALA A 173 -32.48 6.79 -18.49
C ALA A 173 -31.63 5.95 -19.44
N ILE A 174 -30.79 5.05 -18.90
CA ILE A 174 -30.02 4.04 -19.64
C ILE A 174 -30.92 2.88 -20.08
N GLN A 175 -31.88 2.43 -19.27
CA GLN A 175 -32.82 1.34 -19.63
C GLN A 175 -33.93 1.76 -20.60
N THR A 176 -34.37 3.01 -20.58
CA THR A 176 -35.47 3.50 -21.45
C THR A 176 -35.02 3.80 -22.90
N GLN A 177 -33.74 3.61 -23.21
CA GLN A 177 -33.17 3.78 -24.55
C GLN A 177 -32.75 2.43 -25.16
N GLN A 178 -33.72 1.61 -25.55
CA GLN A 178 -33.57 0.81 -26.75
C GLN A 178 -34.77 1.03 -27.68
N PRO A 179 -34.50 1.40 -28.93
CA PRO A 179 -35.34 0.94 -30.03
C PRO A 179 -34.51 0.11 -31.01
N GLU A 180 -35.08 -1.02 -31.41
CA GLU A 180 -34.92 -1.50 -32.78
C GLU A 180 -35.22 -0.31 -33.73
N VAL A 181 -34.17 0.24 -34.34
CA VAL A 181 -33.95 0.39 -35.78
C VAL A 181 -32.57 1.05 -35.96
N GLU A 182 -31.72 0.34 -36.69
CA GLU A 182 -30.35 0.68 -37.13
C GLU A 182 -29.22 0.68 -36.09
N LYS A 183 -28.21 -0.15 -36.39
CA LYS A 183 -27.05 -0.49 -35.58
C LYS A 183 -26.26 0.76 -35.17
N GLU A 184 -26.21 1.08 -33.87
CA GLU A 184 -25.20 1.99 -33.33
C GLU A 184 -24.55 1.40 -32.07
N THR A 185 -23.23 1.56 -32.02
CA THR A 185 -22.24 0.93 -31.14
C THR A 185 -22.18 1.54 -29.74
N PRO A 186 -21.73 0.80 -28.71
CA PRO A 186 -21.65 1.27 -27.32
C PRO A 186 -20.67 2.46 -27.16
N LYS A 187 -20.98 3.39 -26.25
CA LYS A 187 -20.14 4.58 -25.97
C LYS A 187 -18.88 4.22 -25.19
N PRO A 188 -17.72 4.76 -25.58
CA PRO A 188 -16.41 4.38 -25.06
C PRO A 188 -16.15 4.89 -23.62
N ILE A 189 -15.48 4.05 -22.81
CA ILE A 189 -15.01 4.37 -21.45
C ILE A 189 -13.95 5.48 -21.51
N LEU A 190 -13.73 6.28 -20.45
CA LEU A 190 -12.73 7.37 -20.41
C LEU A 190 -11.32 6.92 -20.87
N ARG A 191 -10.94 5.67 -20.57
CA ARG A 191 -9.71 5.05 -21.06
C ARG A 191 -9.72 4.86 -22.58
N GLU A 192 -10.83 4.38 -23.13
CA GLU A 192 -11.01 4.19 -24.57
C GLU A 192 -11.07 5.53 -25.31
N GLN A 193 -11.74 6.54 -24.73
CA GLN A 193 -11.73 7.92 -25.23
C GLN A 193 -10.30 8.50 -25.22
N PHE A 194 -9.50 8.22 -24.18
CA PHE A 194 -8.10 8.62 -24.12
C PHE A 194 -7.26 7.96 -25.22
N GLU A 195 -7.37 6.64 -25.38
CA GLU A 195 -6.67 5.91 -26.44
C GLU A 195 -7.12 6.34 -27.85
N GLN A 196 -8.39 6.76 -28.00
CA GLN A 196 -8.92 7.30 -29.25
C GLN A 196 -8.32 8.67 -29.59
N TYR A 197 -8.24 9.59 -28.61
CA TYR A 197 -7.86 10.98 -28.88
C TYR A 197 -6.36 11.27 -28.76
N LYS A 198 -5.62 10.49 -27.96
CA LYS A 198 -4.16 10.59 -27.85
C LYS A 198 -3.45 10.61 -29.22
N PRO A 199 -3.66 9.65 -30.15
CA PRO A 199 -2.94 9.65 -31.43
C PRO A 199 -3.27 10.87 -32.30
N VAL A 200 -4.51 11.38 -32.25
CA VAL A 200 -4.93 12.58 -33.00
C VAL A 200 -4.16 13.82 -32.52
N VAL A 201 -4.08 13.99 -31.20
CA VAL A 201 -3.37 15.13 -30.60
C VAL A 201 -1.86 14.98 -30.79
N THR A 202 -1.31 13.77 -30.63
CA THR A 202 0.11 13.46 -30.90
C THR A 202 0.51 13.81 -32.33
N ALA A 203 -0.30 13.47 -33.33
CA ALA A 203 -0.04 13.82 -34.73
C ALA A 203 -0.07 15.33 -34.94
N ALA A 204 -1.10 16.02 -34.43
CA ALA A 204 -1.26 17.46 -34.60
C ALA A 204 -0.13 18.27 -33.96
N ILE A 205 0.32 17.90 -32.75
CA ILE A 205 1.42 18.63 -32.09
C ILE A 205 2.78 18.35 -32.74
N SER A 206 2.95 17.18 -33.36
CA SER A 206 4.20 16.83 -34.06
C SER A 206 4.45 17.70 -35.29
N GLU A 207 3.42 18.37 -35.81
CA GLU A 207 3.48 19.33 -36.90
C GLU A 207 3.48 20.80 -36.42
N ASP A 208 3.32 21.06 -35.12
CA ASP A 208 3.27 22.42 -34.58
C ASP A 208 4.63 23.12 -34.71
N ALA A 209 4.66 24.23 -35.46
CA ALA A 209 5.90 24.93 -35.79
C ALA A 209 6.65 25.46 -34.56
N ALA A 210 5.95 25.97 -33.54
CA ALA A 210 6.60 26.52 -32.35
C ALA A 210 7.21 25.42 -31.48
N TYR A 211 6.48 24.33 -31.28
CA TYR A 211 6.96 23.17 -30.52
C TYR A 211 8.12 22.47 -31.22
N ARG A 212 8.06 22.27 -32.53
CA ARG A 212 9.17 21.70 -33.32
C ARG A 212 10.44 22.54 -33.21
N ASN A 213 10.32 23.85 -33.35
CA ASN A 213 11.46 24.75 -33.22
C ASN A 213 12.07 24.70 -31.80
N ALA A 214 11.23 24.64 -30.77
CA ALA A 214 11.69 24.51 -29.39
C ALA A 214 12.37 23.15 -29.13
N CYS A 215 11.85 22.06 -29.71
CA CYS A 215 12.47 20.73 -29.64
C CYS A 215 13.85 20.71 -30.32
N GLY A 216 14.03 21.41 -31.44
CA GLY A 216 15.30 21.44 -32.16
C GLY A 216 16.35 22.40 -31.59
N HIS A 217 15.93 23.55 -31.06
CA HIS A 217 16.84 24.67 -30.82
C HIS A 217 16.78 25.27 -29.41
N SER A 218 16.06 24.64 -28.47
CA SER A 218 15.94 25.11 -27.09
C SER A 218 16.21 24.00 -26.07
N ASP A 219 16.20 24.36 -24.79
CA ASP A 219 16.24 23.41 -23.68
C ASP A 219 14.89 22.69 -23.51
N ARG A 220 14.92 21.58 -22.76
CA ARG A 220 13.74 20.76 -22.49
C ARG A 220 12.63 21.55 -21.81
N GLU A 221 12.96 22.48 -20.93
CA GLU A 221 11.97 23.31 -20.22
C GLU A 221 11.17 24.18 -21.20
N ASN A 222 11.83 24.88 -22.13
CA ASN A 222 11.12 25.65 -23.14
C ASN A 222 10.35 24.76 -24.12
N ALA A 223 10.88 23.59 -24.48
CA ALA A 223 10.15 22.63 -25.31
C ALA A 223 8.87 22.12 -24.62
N VAL A 224 8.88 21.90 -23.30
CA VAL A 224 7.67 21.52 -22.54
C VAL A 224 6.67 22.68 -22.48
N ILE A 225 7.13 23.92 -22.33
CA ILE A 225 6.25 25.10 -22.34
C ILE A 225 5.56 25.23 -23.70
N GLU A 226 6.32 25.15 -24.79
CA GLU A 226 5.77 25.22 -26.15
C GLU A 226 4.93 23.99 -26.50
N GLY A 227 5.28 22.80 -26.00
CA GLY A 227 4.50 21.58 -26.15
C GLY A 227 3.15 21.67 -25.44
N ASN A 228 3.12 22.23 -24.24
CA ASN A 228 1.85 22.51 -23.54
C ASN A 228 0.99 23.54 -24.28
N ALA A 229 1.61 24.54 -24.93
CA ALA A 229 0.89 25.47 -25.78
C ALA A 229 0.38 24.78 -27.06
N ALA A 230 1.16 23.89 -27.65
CA ALA A 230 0.80 23.11 -28.84
C ALA A 230 -0.37 22.15 -28.57
N VAL A 231 -0.39 21.43 -27.45
CA VAL A 231 -1.52 20.55 -27.06
C VAL A 231 -2.81 21.36 -26.95
N ARG A 232 -2.77 22.54 -26.33
CA ARG A 232 -3.93 23.44 -26.26
C ARG A 232 -4.42 23.87 -27.65
N ARG A 233 -3.49 24.26 -28.53
CA ARG A 233 -3.82 24.64 -29.91
C ARG A 233 -4.40 23.47 -30.70
N ALA A 234 -3.84 22.27 -30.55
CA ALA A 234 -4.30 21.05 -31.22
C ALA A 234 -5.71 20.66 -30.78
N VAL A 235 -5.99 20.66 -29.48
CA VAL A 235 -7.32 20.35 -28.92
C VAL A 235 -8.36 21.38 -29.38
N LEU A 236 -8.10 22.67 -29.19
CA LEU A 236 -9.05 23.72 -29.57
C LEU A 236 -9.21 23.84 -31.09
N GLY A 237 -8.17 23.49 -31.86
CA GLY A 237 -8.16 23.48 -33.31
C GLY A 237 -8.79 22.24 -33.95
N SER A 238 -8.98 21.15 -33.19
CA SER A 238 -9.58 19.89 -33.66
C SER A 238 -11.03 20.05 -34.14
N LYS A 239 -11.75 21.07 -33.62
CA LYS A 239 -13.19 21.29 -33.82
C LYS A 239 -14.07 20.12 -33.35
N ASP A 240 -13.50 19.15 -32.65
CA ASP A 240 -14.24 18.07 -32.02
C ASP A 240 -14.79 18.57 -30.68
N MET A 241 -16.11 18.69 -30.60
CA MET A 241 -16.79 19.19 -29.41
C MET A 241 -16.67 18.24 -28.22
N GLU A 242 -16.52 16.95 -28.45
CA GLU A 242 -16.35 15.95 -27.40
C GLU A 242 -14.93 16.02 -26.83
N LEU A 243 -13.91 16.09 -27.67
CA LEU A 243 -12.52 16.31 -27.23
C LEU A 243 -12.34 17.65 -26.48
N ILE A 244 -12.98 18.72 -26.95
CA ILE A 244 -12.93 20.04 -26.28
C ILE A 244 -13.61 19.98 -24.91
N ARG A 245 -14.76 19.32 -24.80
CA ARG A 245 -15.46 19.11 -23.51
C ARG A 245 -14.64 18.25 -22.57
N LEU A 246 -14.14 17.10 -23.01
CA LEU A 246 -13.28 16.22 -22.22
C LEU A 246 -12.03 16.96 -21.71
N TYR A 247 -11.40 17.76 -22.57
CA TYR A 247 -10.23 18.56 -22.18
C TYR A 247 -10.54 19.70 -21.20
N SER A 248 -11.72 20.32 -21.31
CA SER A 248 -12.18 21.39 -20.41
C SER A 248 -12.61 20.84 -19.04
N ASP A 249 -13.49 19.85 -19.09
CA ASP A 249 -14.35 19.45 -17.97
C ASP A 249 -13.75 18.29 -17.15
N VAL A 250 -12.79 17.53 -17.71
CA VAL A 250 -12.13 16.40 -17.05
C VAL A 250 -10.64 16.70 -16.82
N PRO A 251 -10.23 17.14 -15.60
CA PRO A 251 -8.85 17.48 -15.28
C PRO A 251 -7.84 16.34 -15.49
N GLU A 252 -8.24 15.10 -15.21
CA GLU A 252 -7.42 13.90 -15.31
C GLU A 252 -7.06 13.62 -16.77
N PHE A 253 -8.04 13.67 -17.67
CA PHE A 253 -7.83 13.54 -19.11
C PHE A 253 -6.86 14.62 -19.62
N ARG A 254 -7.07 15.88 -19.22
CA ARG A 254 -6.20 17.00 -19.60
C ARG A 254 -4.76 16.80 -19.12
N GLN A 255 -4.53 16.52 -17.84
CA GLN A 255 -3.18 16.37 -17.27
C GLN A 255 -2.44 15.19 -17.91
N ARG A 256 -3.13 14.06 -18.07
CA ARG A 256 -2.58 12.86 -18.68
C ARG A 256 -2.22 13.08 -20.16
N LEU A 257 -3.09 13.75 -20.91
CA LEU A 257 -2.86 14.08 -22.32
C LEU A 257 -1.62 14.96 -22.48
N HIS A 258 -1.46 16.01 -21.66
CA HIS A 258 -0.29 16.88 -21.70
C HIS A 258 1.02 16.12 -21.42
N ARG A 259 1.03 15.25 -20.40
CA ARG A 259 2.22 14.50 -20.02
C ARG A 259 2.60 13.47 -21.08
N GLU A 260 1.69 12.55 -21.41
CA GLU A 260 2.02 11.42 -22.28
C GLU A 260 2.36 11.85 -23.71
N VAL A 261 1.65 12.84 -24.26
CA VAL A 261 1.88 13.31 -25.63
C VAL A 261 3.24 14.01 -25.75
N ILE A 262 3.65 14.78 -24.73
CA ILE A 262 4.98 15.43 -24.73
C ILE A 262 6.09 14.41 -24.47
N ASP A 263 5.91 13.50 -23.50
CA ASP A 263 6.90 12.46 -23.20
C ASP A 263 7.15 11.54 -24.40
N GLU A 264 6.13 11.30 -25.23
CA GLU A 264 6.26 10.49 -26.45
C GLU A 264 6.89 11.25 -27.63
N THR A 265 6.52 12.52 -27.83
CA THR A 265 6.94 13.30 -29.01
C THR A 265 8.28 13.99 -28.84
N TYR A 266 8.60 14.49 -27.64
CA TYR A 266 9.79 15.28 -27.40
C TYR A 266 11.09 14.53 -27.75
N PRO A 267 11.33 13.27 -27.30
CA PRO A 267 12.58 12.57 -27.64
C PRO A 267 12.74 12.36 -29.15
N LYS A 268 11.65 12.03 -29.85
CA LYS A 268 11.64 11.79 -31.30
C LYS A 268 11.92 13.08 -32.09
N LEU A 269 11.26 14.18 -31.72
CA LEU A 269 11.42 15.47 -32.38
C LEU A 269 12.76 16.13 -32.04
N HIS A 270 13.21 16.03 -30.78
CA HIS A 270 14.50 16.54 -30.36
C HIS A 270 15.62 15.82 -31.11
N GLU A 271 15.58 14.49 -31.22
CA GLU A 271 16.58 13.76 -32.00
C GLU A 271 16.55 14.16 -33.48
N LEU A 272 15.37 14.33 -34.06
CA LEU A 272 15.23 14.65 -35.48
C LEU A 272 15.66 16.09 -35.83
N LEU A 273 15.36 17.05 -34.95
CA LEU A 273 15.50 18.49 -35.20
C LEU A 273 16.71 19.13 -34.51
N ARG A 274 17.39 18.45 -33.57
CA ARG A 274 18.60 19.01 -32.95
C ARG A 274 19.71 19.17 -34.00
N PRO A 275 20.51 20.25 -33.90
CA PRO A 275 21.69 20.45 -34.75
C PRO A 275 22.61 19.24 -34.71
N LEU A 276 23.10 18.82 -35.88
CA LEU A 276 24.06 17.72 -35.97
C LEU A 276 25.36 18.08 -35.25
N SER A 277 25.74 17.24 -34.30
CA SER A 277 27.06 17.28 -33.70
C SER A 277 28.08 16.58 -34.59
N GLN A 278 29.37 16.82 -34.32
CA GLN A 278 30.44 16.10 -35.01
C GLN A 278 30.39 14.59 -34.70
N GLU A 279 29.91 14.22 -33.51
CA GLU A 279 29.78 12.84 -33.05
C GLU A 279 28.66 12.09 -33.79
N ASP A 280 27.56 12.78 -34.13
CA ASP A 280 26.50 12.20 -34.97
C ASP A 280 27.03 11.88 -36.38
N ILE A 281 27.88 12.75 -36.95
CA ILE A 281 28.54 12.51 -38.25
C ILE A 281 29.46 11.30 -38.17
N ASP A 282 30.24 11.18 -37.09
CA ASP A 282 31.16 10.06 -36.89
C ASP A 282 30.40 8.75 -36.77
N THR A 283 29.34 8.74 -35.96
CA THR A 283 28.52 7.56 -35.72
C THR A 283 27.93 7.01 -37.02
N VAL A 284 27.44 7.90 -37.91
CA VAL A 284 26.91 7.48 -39.22
C VAL A 284 28.03 6.99 -40.15
N LEU A 285 29.20 7.62 -40.14
CA LEU A 285 30.35 7.16 -40.92
C LEU A 285 30.86 5.80 -40.41
N CYS A 286 30.86 5.58 -39.10
CA CYS A 286 31.23 4.32 -38.47
C CYS A 286 30.16 3.24 -38.68
N ALA A 287 28.86 3.57 -38.72
CA ALA A 287 27.84 2.61 -39.14
C ALA A 287 28.05 2.16 -40.60
N TRP A 288 28.58 3.06 -41.43
CA TRP A 288 28.85 2.86 -42.86
C TRP A 288 27.62 2.29 -43.59
N ASN A 289 27.81 1.62 -44.74
CA ASN A 289 26.73 0.93 -45.46
C ASN A 289 26.31 -0.42 -44.81
N GLY A 290 26.73 -0.70 -43.56
CA GLY A 290 26.44 -1.94 -42.85
C GLY A 290 27.19 -3.20 -43.35
N ASN A 291 28.15 -3.05 -44.26
CA ASN A 291 28.96 -4.15 -44.79
C ASN A 291 30.44 -4.02 -44.36
N ILE A 292 30.93 -5.00 -43.60
CA ILE A 292 32.30 -5.03 -43.08
C ILE A 292 33.36 -5.15 -44.20
N GLU A 293 33.08 -5.90 -45.27
CA GLU A 293 33.98 -6.05 -46.42
C GLU A 293 34.14 -4.71 -47.16
N SER A 294 33.07 -3.91 -47.23
CA SER A 294 33.11 -2.56 -47.78
C SER A 294 33.95 -1.62 -46.91
N LYS A 295 33.89 -1.75 -45.58
CA LYS A 295 34.78 -1.00 -44.67
C LYS A 295 36.24 -1.38 -44.88
N HIS A 296 36.57 -2.68 -44.97
CA HIS A 296 37.94 -3.13 -45.27
C HIS A 296 38.45 -2.62 -46.61
N ALA A 297 37.61 -2.64 -47.66
CA ALA A 297 37.96 -2.10 -48.97
C ALA A 297 38.26 -0.59 -48.91
N VAL A 298 37.47 0.18 -48.17
CA VAL A 298 37.69 1.62 -47.95
C VAL A 298 38.98 1.86 -47.16
N VAL A 299 39.23 1.11 -46.09
CA VAL A 299 40.47 1.22 -45.30
C VAL A 299 41.71 0.93 -46.14
N ARG A 300 41.69 -0.14 -46.94
CA ARG A 300 42.77 -0.48 -47.88
C ARG A 300 43.02 0.62 -48.90
N TYR A 301 41.95 1.10 -49.55
CA TYR A 301 42.07 2.13 -50.57
C TYR A 301 42.57 3.46 -49.97
N MET A 302 42.06 3.83 -48.80
CA MET A 302 42.46 5.05 -48.08
C MET A 302 43.90 5.02 -47.57
N LYS A 303 44.45 3.84 -47.21
CA LYS A 303 45.83 3.71 -46.72
C LYS A 303 46.84 4.34 -47.69
N ASP A 304 46.64 4.14 -48.98
CA ASP A 304 47.54 4.64 -50.03
C ASP A 304 47.05 5.92 -50.70
N HIS A 305 45.74 6.20 -50.69
CA HIS A 305 45.11 7.28 -51.48
C HIS A 305 44.32 8.30 -50.64
N ALA A 306 44.42 8.31 -49.30
CA ALA A 306 43.61 9.17 -48.42
C ALA A 306 43.67 10.68 -48.73
N ARG A 307 44.75 11.18 -49.33
CA ARG A 307 44.96 12.60 -49.64
C ARG A 307 44.80 12.97 -51.11
N GLU A 308 44.51 11.99 -51.96
CA GLU A 308 44.35 12.23 -53.39
C GLU A 308 43.00 12.89 -53.71
N LYS A 309 42.97 13.69 -54.77
CA LYS A 309 41.79 14.45 -55.18
C LYS A 309 40.70 13.56 -55.74
N ASP A 310 41.07 12.41 -56.31
CA ASP A 310 40.16 11.51 -57.01
C ASP A 310 39.49 10.49 -56.07
N THR A 311 40.01 10.33 -54.84
CA THR A 311 39.46 9.43 -53.81
C THR A 311 38.02 9.78 -53.41
N ALA A 312 37.67 11.07 -53.33
CA ALA A 312 36.28 11.49 -53.11
C ALA A 312 35.36 11.09 -54.28
N ALA A 313 35.87 11.11 -55.52
CA ALA A 313 35.09 10.70 -56.69
C ALA A 313 34.92 9.18 -56.74
N TRP A 314 35.95 8.42 -56.35
CA TRP A 314 35.86 6.98 -56.18
C TRP A 314 34.81 6.59 -55.13
N LEU A 315 34.85 7.20 -53.95
CA LEU A 315 33.83 6.97 -52.91
C LEU A 315 32.41 7.29 -53.39
N ALA A 316 32.24 8.40 -54.12
CA ALA A 316 30.94 8.79 -54.68
C ALA A 316 30.43 7.80 -55.73
N GLN A 317 31.32 7.26 -56.56
CA GLN A 317 30.97 6.31 -57.61
C GLN A 317 30.59 4.93 -57.02
N GLU A 318 31.35 4.45 -56.04
CA GLU A 318 31.11 3.14 -55.44
C GLU A 318 29.93 3.16 -54.46
N TYR A 319 29.73 4.27 -53.72
CA TYR A 319 28.81 4.31 -52.57
C TYR A 319 27.75 5.42 -52.63
N GLY A 320 27.71 6.23 -53.70
CA GLY A 320 26.70 7.29 -53.89
C GLY A 320 25.34 6.82 -54.43
N GLY A 321 25.16 5.54 -54.76
CA GLY A 321 23.92 5.07 -55.40
C GLY A 321 23.79 5.53 -56.87
N SER A 322 22.59 5.43 -57.45
CA SER A 322 22.35 5.41 -58.91
C SER A 322 22.77 6.66 -59.70
N ASN A 323 23.11 7.77 -59.04
CA ASN A 323 23.60 9.00 -59.65
C ASN A 323 24.94 9.40 -58.99
N SER A 324 26.01 9.50 -59.78
CA SER A 324 27.38 9.84 -59.33
C SER A 324 27.57 11.26 -58.74
N ASN A 325 26.49 12.01 -58.60
CA ASN A 325 26.46 13.37 -58.06
C ASN A 325 25.66 13.47 -56.75
N SER A 326 25.26 12.34 -56.19
CA SER A 326 24.58 12.25 -54.90
C SER A 326 25.54 12.61 -53.76
N LEU A 327 25.05 13.35 -52.77
CA LEU A 327 25.78 13.67 -51.55
C LEU A 327 25.50 12.62 -50.49
N PHE A 328 26.41 12.46 -49.52
CA PHE A 328 26.26 11.49 -48.44
C PHE A 328 25.19 11.98 -47.44
N VAL A 329 24.17 11.16 -47.18
CA VAL A 329 23.04 11.52 -46.31
C VAL A 329 23.34 11.12 -44.87
N VAL A 330 23.40 12.11 -43.96
CA VAL A 330 23.72 11.84 -42.53
C VAL A 330 22.48 11.42 -41.74
N ARG A 331 21.31 12.02 -41.99
CA ARG A 331 20.05 11.68 -41.31
C ARG A 331 18.92 11.58 -42.34
N ALA A 332 18.60 10.36 -42.76
CA ALA A 332 17.51 10.11 -43.71
C ALA A 332 16.15 10.46 -43.06
N GLY A 333 15.32 11.26 -43.73
CA GLY A 333 13.97 11.60 -43.27
C GLY A 333 13.86 12.81 -42.32
N SER A 334 14.94 13.55 -42.04
CA SER A 334 14.84 14.86 -41.39
C SER A 334 14.39 15.94 -42.40
N PRO A 335 13.53 16.90 -42.02
CA PRO A 335 13.19 18.04 -42.87
C PRO A 335 14.41 18.93 -43.18
N GLU A 336 15.47 18.83 -42.39
CA GLU A 336 16.80 19.36 -42.68
C GLU A 336 17.73 18.22 -43.12
N GLU A 337 17.51 17.68 -44.32
CA GLU A 337 18.44 16.71 -44.92
C GLU A 337 19.85 17.32 -44.98
N THR A 338 20.71 16.93 -44.04
CA THR A 338 22.09 17.39 -44.06
C THR A 338 22.89 16.45 -44.94
N GLN A 339 23.15 16.94 -46.14
CA GLN A 339 23.91 16.25 -47.18
C GLN A 339 25.39 16.69 -47.13
N LEU A 340 26.30 15.73 -46.92
CA LEU A 340 27.74 15.98 -46.88
C LEU A 340 28.39 15.76 -48.25
N PRO A 341 29.21 16.71 -48.73
CA PRO A 341 30.07 16.47 -49.89
C PRO A 341 31.07 15.35 -49.64
N TRP A 342 31.27 14.48 -50.63
CA TRP A 342 32.26 13.40 -50.59
C TRP A 342 33.69 13.81 -50.21
N PRO A 343 34.18 15.02 -50.57
CA PRO A 343 35.47 15.49 -50.05
C PRO A 343 35.51 15.70 -48.52
N LYS A 344 34.38 16.06 -47.89
CA LYS A 344 34.30 16.13 -46.42
C LYS A 344 34.24 14.74 -45.80
N VAL A 345 33.49 13.83 -46.42
CA VAL A 345 33.42 12.41 -46.02
C VAL A 345 34.80 11.75 -46.08
N GLN A 346 35.53 11.91 -47.19
CA GLN A 346 36.91 11.43 -47.35
C GLN A 346 37.82 11.90 -46.20
N ARG A 347 37.81 13.19 -45.90
CA ARG A 347 38.65 13.75 -44.82
C ARG A 347 38.30 13.16 -43.47
N ARG A 348 37.01 13.00 -43.17
CA ARG A 348 36.58 12.49 -41.86
C ARG A 348 36.86 10.99 -41.73
N LEU A 349 36.65 10.20 -42.77
CA LEU A 349 37.04 8.79 -42.82
C LEU A 349 38.55 8.62 -42.61
N ALA A 350 39.38 9.40 -43.30
CA ALA A 350 40.83 9.34 -43.10
C ALA A 350 41.23 9.62 -41.64
N GLN A 351 40.53 10.54 -40.98
CA GLN A 351 40.75 10.84 -39.57
C GLN A 351 40.27 9.73 -38.64
N LEU A 352 39.07 9.17 -38.85
CA LEU A 352 38.55 8.05 -38.05
C LEU A 352 39.41 6.79 -38.19
N ILE A 353 39.95 6.53 -39.38
CA ILE A 353 40.87 5.41 -39.63
C ILE A 353 42.21 5.66 -38.90
N GLN A 354 42.73 6.89 -38.93
CA GLN A 354 43.96 7.24 -38.21
C GLN A 354 43.79 7.18 -36.69
N GLU A 355 42.59 7.49 -36.18
CA GLU A 355 42.25 7.42 -34.75
C GLU A 355 41.83 6.01 -34.30
N GLU A 356 41.83 5.01 -35.20
CA GLU A 356 41.35 3.63 -34.93
C GLU A 356 39.87 3.55 -34.50
N ARG A 357 39.08 4.58 -34.82
CA ARG A 357 37.66 4.73 -34.42
C ARG A 357 36.66 4.42 -35.52
N PHE A 358 37.13 3.99 -36.70
CA PHE A 358 36.25 3.69 -37.83
C PHE A 358 35.47 2.37 -37.68
N TYR A 359 36.02 1.41 -36.93
CA TYR A 359 35.33 0.18 -36.53
C TYR A 359 34.62 0.39 -35.20
N THR A 360 33.46 -0.24 -35.01
CA THR A 360 32.82 -0.30 -33.68
C THR A 360 33.57 -1.29 -32.78
N GLU A 361 33.42 -1.18 -31.45
CA GLU A 361 34.06 -2.12 -30.50
C GLU A 361 33.66 -3.58 -30.79
N GLU A 362 32.37 -3.81 -31.09
CA GLU A 362 31.82 -5.12 -31.47
C GLU A 362 32.42 -5.66 -32.78
N GLU A 363 32.73 -4.78 -33.73
CA GLU A 363 33.41 -5.15 -34.98
C GLU A 363 34.89 -5.40 -34.74
N GLN A 364 35.55 -4.68 -33.83
CA GLN A 364 36.96 -4.92 -33.48
C GLN A 364 37.18 -6.29 -32.86
N ASP A 365 36.25 -6.73 -32.01
CA ASP A 365 36.32 -8.01 -31.28
C ASP A 365 35.81 -9.22 -32.07
N ARG A 366 35.19 -9.02 -33.24
CA ARG A 366 34.75 -10.11 -34.11
C ARG A 366 35.91 -10.65 -34.95
N PHE A 367 36.04 -11.98 -34.98
CA PHE A 367 36.97 -12.68 -35.88
C PHE A 367 36.74 -12.38 -37.38
N ASP A 368 35.60 -11.80 -37.75
CA ASP A 368 35.28 -11.35 -39.11
C ASP A 368 36.00 -10.04 -39.51
N ASN A 369 36.60 -9.31 -38.56
CA ASN A 369 37.46 -8.15 -38.82
C ASN A 369 38.85 -8.53 -39.34
N ILE A 370 39.13 -9.83 -39.39
CA ILE A 370 40.35 -10.37 -39.95
C ILE A 370 40.26 -10.32 -41.47
N ASP A 371 40.96 -9.38 -42.10
CA ASP A 371 41.06 -9.33 -43.56
C ASP A 371 41.86 -10.56 -44.07
N PRO A 372 41.22 -11.51 -44.78
CA PRO A 372 41.89 -12.73 -45.23
C PRO A 372 43.01 -12.45 -46.23
N ILE A 373 42.94 -11.33 -46.94
CA ILE A 373 43.96 -10.90 -47.91
C ILE A 373 45.17 -10.36 -47.16
N ALA A 374 44.96 -9.54 -46.12
CA ALA A 374 46.05 -9.03 -45.28
C ALA A 374 46.74 -10.15 -44.48
N ILE A 375 45.98 -11.15 -44.00
CA ILE A 375 46.56 -12.36 -43.41
C ILE A 375 47.39 -13.12 -44.42
N ARG A 376 46.91 -13.28 -45.66
CA ARG A 376 47.66 -14.02 -46.70
C ARG A 376 48.97 -13.32 -47.04
N GLU A 377 48.97 -11.99 -47.16
CA GLU A 377 50.19 -11.19 -47.37
C GLU A 377 51.16 -11.30 -46.18
N ALA A 378 50.66 -11.21 -44.94
CA ALA A 378 51.48 -11.35 -43.74
C ALA A 378 52.05 -12.77 -43.55
N LEU A 379 51.29 -13.80 -43.92
CA LEU A 379 51.74 -15.19 -43.89
C LEU A 379 52.79 -15.46 -44.99
N GLU A 380 52.63 -14.87 -46.18
CA GLU A 380 53.63 -14.95 -47.25
C GLU A 380 54.95 -14.28 -46.85
N GLU A 381 54.91 -13.11 -46.18
CA GLU A 381 56.12 -12.47 -45.61
C GLU A 381 56.82 -13.34 -44.55
N ARG A 382 56.04 -14.09 -43.76
CA ARG A 382 56.54 -15.02 -42.72
C ARG A 382 56.91 -16.41 -43.25
N GLY A 383 56.92 -16.61 -44.57
CA GLY A 383 57.40 -17.84 -45.20
C GLY A 383 56.36 -18.96 -45.33
N ILE A 384 55.07 -18.66 -45.15
CA ILE A 384 53.95 -19.60 -45.31
C ILE A 384 53.14 -19.19 -46.54
N VAL A 385 53.26 -19.95 -47.63
CA VAL A 385 52.54 -19.69 -48.89
C VAL A 385 51.52 -20.80 -49.10
N ASN A 386 50.24 -20.45 -49.29
CA ASN A 386 49.15 -21.41 -49.51
C ASN A 386 49.05 -22.52 -48.44
N GLY A 387 49.31 -22.19 -47.18
CA GLY A 387 49.21 -23.13 -46.07
C GLY A 387 50.35 -24.15 -45.98
N GLN A 388 51.43 -23.98 -46.74
CA GLN A 388 52.64 -24.80 -46.63
C GLN A 388 53.82 -23.92 -46.20
N MET A 389 54.61 -24.41 -45.24
CA MET A 389 55.87 -23.75 -44.86
C MET A 389 56.84 -23.85 -46.03
N ALA A 390 57.05 -22.73 -46.71
CA ALA A 390 57.99 -22.62 -47.82
C ALA A 390 59.42 -22.31 -47.31
N ASP A 391 59.55 -21.69 -46.14
CA ASP A 391 60.83 -21.24 -45.59
C ASP A 391 60.88 -21.37 -44.04
N PRO A 392 61.34 -22.54 -43.51
CA PRO A 392 61.32 -22.84 -42.07
C PRO A 392 62.19 -21.91 -41.22
N GLU A 393 63.28 -21.39 -41.80
CA GLU A 393 64.24 -20.54 -41.08
C GLU A 393 63.66 -19.16 -40.74
N LYS A 394 62.67 -18.69 -41.50
CA LYS A 394 61.95 -17.44 -41.19
C LYS A 394 60.93 -17.59 -40.07
N LEU A 395 60.38 -18.79 -39.89
CA LEU A 395 59.38 -19.09 -38.87
C LEU A 395 60.03 -19.30 -37.48
N ASP A 396 61.21 -19.94 -37.42
CA ASP A 396 61.95 -20.18 -36.16
C ASP A 396 62.62 -18.90 -35.59
N ASN A 397 62.83 -17.89 -36.43
CA ASN A 397 63.32 -16.56 -36.02
C ASN A 397 62.19 -15.60 -35.64
N ASP A 398 60.93 -16.06 -35.64
CA ASP A 398 59.79 -15.23 -35.24
C ASP A 398 59.84 -14.95 -33.71
N PRO A 399 59.82 -13.68 -33.28
CA PRO A 399 59.94 -13.30 -31.87
C PRO A 399 58.84 -13.89 -30.98
N PHE A 400 57.63 -14.07 -31.52
CA PHE A 400 56.50 -14.62 -30.79
C PHE A 400 56.66 -16.12 -30.56
N ILE A 401 57.19 -16.86 -31.54
CA ILE A 401 57.48 -18.29 -31.40
C ILE A 401 58.61 -18.54 -30.38
N GLN A 402 59.60 -17.65 -30.31
CA GLN A 402 60.63 -17.70 -29.27
C GLN A 402 60.08 -17.38 -27.87
N GLN A 403 59.15 -16.41 -27.77
CA GLN A 403 58.47 -16.07 -26.52
C GLN A 403 57.60 -17.23 -26.01
N VAL A 404 56.78 -17.84 -26.87
CA VAL A 404 55.92 -18.97 -26.50
C VAL A 404 56.76 -20.18 -26.04
N ARG A 405 57.92 -20.41 -26.65
CA ARG A 405 58.86 -21.48 -26.23
C ARG A 405 59.45 -21.18 -24.84
N SER A 406 59.79 -19.92 -24.57
CA SER A 406 60.27 -19.45 -23.26
C SER A 406 59.19 -19.54 -22.17
N ASP A 407 57.94 -19.18 -22.50
CA ASP A 407 56.82 -19.21 -21.54
C ASP A 407 56.43 -20.66 -21.19
N ALA A 408 56.48 -21.56 -22.18
CA ALA A 408 56.24 -22.99 -21.96
C ALA A 408 57.30 -23.64 -21.06
N GLU A 409 58.57 -23.21 -21.14
CA GLU A 409 59.64 -23.64 -20.23
C GLU A 409 59.42 -23.09 -18.81
N GLN A 410 58.95 -21.84 -18.65
CA GLN A 410 58.64 -21.27 -17.33
C GLN A 410 57.44 -21.92 -16.63
N ILE A 411 56.42 -22.32 -17.39
CA ILE A 411 55.25 -23.02 -16.84
C ILE A 411 55.62 -24.44 -16.39
N ALA A 412 56.48 -25.12 -17.16
CA ALA A 412 56.97 -26.46 -16.80
C ALA A 412 57.85 -26.46 -15.53
N ASP A 413 58.62 -25.40 -15.29
CA ASP A 413 59.43 -25.24 -14.08
C ASP A 413 58.56 -24.89 -12.84
N ALA A 414 57.45 -24.17 -13.02
CA ALA A 414 56.55 -23.75 -11.94
C ALA A 414 55.66 -24.88 -11.39
N GLU A 415 55.34 -25.91 -12.19
CA GLU A 415 54.50 -27.04 -11.77
C GLU A 415 55.22 -28.06 -10.86
N THR A 416 56.55 -27.98 -10.73
CA THR A 416 57.35 -28.89 -9.89
C THR A 416 57.55 -28.46 -8.43
N GLU A 417 57.23 -27.22 -8.04
CA GLU A 417 57.57 -26.68 -6.70
C GLU A 417 56.38 -26.37 -5.76
N GLN A 418 55.11 -26.51 -6.18
CA GLN A 418 53.94 -26.19 -5.33
C GLN A 418 53.07 -27.42 -5.01
N THR A 419 53.66 -28.44 -4.37
CA THR A 419 52.91 -29.48 -3.63
C THR A 419 53.36 -29.51 -2.17
N SER A 420 52.95 -28.53 -1.36
CA SER A 420 52.80 -28.69 0.10
C SER A 420 52.11 -27.48 0.75
N GLU A 421 50.97 -27.76 1.43
CA GLU A 421 50.25 -26.96 2.43
C GLU A 421 49.67 -25.61 1.93
N VAL A 422 48.36 -25.37 1.91
CA VAL A 422 47.37 -25.41 3.00
C VAL A 422 45.95 -25.56 2.41
N SER A 423 45.15 -26.40 3.07
CA SER A 423 43.76 -26.72 2.75
C SER A 423 42.79 -25.65 3.25
N ILE A 424 41.86 -25.22 2.39
CA ILE A 424 40.58 -24.63 2.79
C ILE A 424 39.52 -25.71 2.48
N SER A 425 38.71 -26.07 3.47
CA SER A 425 37.78 -27.20 3.42
C SER A 425 36.49 -26.88 2.65
N ASP A 426 35.92 -27.90 2.02
CA ASP A 426 34.70 -27.88 1.20
C ASP A 426 33.43 -27.35 1.90
N GLU A 427 33.48 -27.00 3.18
CA GLU A 427 32.34 -26.48 3.95
C GLU A 427 32.03 -24.99 3.71
N GLU A 428 32.99 -24.19 3.22
CA GLU A 428 32.76 -22.76 2.92
C GLU A 428 32.24 -22.51 1.50
N TYR A 429 32.34 -23.50 0.59
CA TYR A 429 31.80 -23.40 -0.77
C TYR A 429 30.33 -23.88 -0.89
N ASP A 430 29.87 -24.74 0.02
CA ASP A 430 28.47 -25.22 0.05
C ASP A 430 27.50 -24.25 0.78
N ALA A 431 28.00 -23.25 1.52
CA ALA A 431 27.17 -22.32 2.29
C ALA A 431 26.45 -21.24 1.45
N VAL A 432 26.82 -21.06 0.17
CA VAL A 432 26.30 -19.98 -0.71
C VAL A 432 25.24 -20.49 -1.72
N ARG A 433 24.96 -21.80 -1.75
CA ARG A 433 23.83 -22.37 -2.47
C ARG A 433 22.96 -23.19 -1.52
N ARG A 434 22.03 -22.54 -0.82
CA ARG A 434 20.86 -23.28 -0.33
C ARG A 434 19.94 -23.57 -1.53
N PRO A 435 19.73 -24.84 -1.91
CA PRO A 435 18.67 -25.16 -2.85
C PRO A 435 17.33 -24.83 -2.20
N ILE A 436 16.42 -24.19 -2.93
CA ILE A 436 15.00 -24.14 -2.56
C ILE A 436 14.56 -25.60 -2.42
N PRO A 437 14.07 -26.05 -1.25
CA PRO A 437 13.66 -27.43 -1.09
C PRO A 437 12.50 -27.72 -2.04
N GLN A 438 12.73 -28.54 -3.07
CA GLN A 438 11.62 -29.11 -3.84
C GLN A 438 10.99 -30.21 -2.99
N ARG A 439 9.89 -29.88 -2.28
CA ARG A 439 9.06 -30.90 -1.63
C ARG A 439 8.29 -31.67 -2.71
N THR A 440 8.61 -32.95 -2.89
CA THR A 440 7.91 -33.85 -3.82
C THR A 440 6.74 -34.59 -3.17
N SER A 441 6.47 -34.35 -1.88
CA SER A 441 5.28 -34.81 -1.17
C SER A 441 5.01 -33.95 0.07
N TYR A 442 3.74 -33.66 0.33
CA TYR A 442 3.25 -32.86 1.46
C TYR A 442 2.39 -33.74 2.38
N ASP A 443 2.57 -33.66 3.70
CA ASP A 443 1.67 -34.32 4.65
C ASP A 443 0.39 -33.47 4.78
N PRO A 444 -0.79 -33.97 4.34
CA PRO A 444 -2.04 -33.21 4.41
C PRO A 444 -2.46 -32.83 5.84
N ALA A 445 -1.91 -33.50 6.87
CA ALA A 445 -2.18 -33.21 8.27
C ALA A 445 -1.27 -32.10 8.85
N ALA A 446 -0.22 -31.69 8.14
CA ALA A 446 0.63 -30.57 8.52
C ALA A 446 0.07 -29.22 8.02
N PRO A 447 0.40 -28.09 8.66
CA PRO A 447 0.11 -26.76 8.12
C PRO A 447 1.03 -26.41 6.94
N VAL A 448 0.51 -25.64 5.97
CA VAL A 448 1.21 -25.31 4.71
C VAL A 448 2.45 -24.46 4.97
N TYR A 449 2.35 -23.55 5.93
CA TYR A 449 3.41 -22.70 6.45
C TYR A 449 3.35 -22.72 7.99
N ALA A 450 4.49 -22.54 8.64
CA ALA A 450 4.66 -22.64 10.09
C ALA A 450 5.46 -21.46 10.67
N VAL A 451 5.37 -21.27 12.00
CA VAL A 451 6.23 -20.32 12.71
C VAL A 451 7.69 -20.69 12.51
N GLY A 452 8.51 -19.72 12.12
CA GLY A 452 9.92 -19.86 11.77
C GLY A 452 10.19 -19.84 10.27
N ASP A 453 9.17 -20.06 9.43
CA ASP A 453 9.31 -20.07 7.97
C ASP A 453 9.65 -18.68 7.42
N THR A 454 10.49 -18.64 6.38
CA THR A 454 10.79 -17.41 5.63
C THR A 454 9.90 -17.34 4.38
N VAL A 455 9.25 -16.19 4.21
CA VAL A 455 8.32 -15.87 3.13
C VAL A 455 8.69 -14.52 2.52
N TYR A 456 8.30 -14.28 1.27
CA TYR A 456 8.61 -13.06 0.54
C TYR A 456 7.35 -12.25 0.28
N ILE A 457 7.30 -11.00 0.72
CA ILE A 457 6.13 -10.14 0.58
C ILE A 457 6.60 -8.77 0.11
N GLU A 458 6.01 -8.24 -0.98
CA GLU A 458 6.35 -6.92 -1.51
C GLU A 458 7.86 -6.74 -1.75
N ASP A 459 8.47 -7.74 -2.38
CA ASP A 459 9.90 -7.86 -2.65
C ASP A 459 10.84 -8.13 -1.45
N ASP A 460 10.35 -7.99 -0.21
CA ASP A 460 11.12 -8.18 1.02
C ASP A 460 10.94 -9.57 1.66
N ALA A 461 11.96 -10.03 2.41
CA ALA A 461 11.93 -11.32 3.11
C ALA A 461 11.47 -11.15 4.56
N TYR A 462 10.46 -11.92 4.97
CA TYR A 462 9.87 -11.92 6.30
C TYR A 462 9.95 -13.33 6.92
N GLN A 463 10.05 -13.40 8.24
CA GLN A 463 9.92 -14.62 9.01
C GLN A 463 8.55 -14.65 9.70
N ILE A 464 7.83 -15.78 9.60
CA ILE A 464 6.60 -16.00 10.35
C ILE A 464 6.97 -16.18 11.83
N THR A 465 6.44 -15.34 12.70
CA THR A 465 6.74 -15.35 14.13
C THR A 465 5.56 -15.79 14.98
N GLU A 466 4.34 -15.61 14.50
CA GLU A 466 3.13 -16.07 15.16
C GLU A 466 2.04 -16.44 14.14
N LEU A 467 1.28 -17.49 14.42
CA LEU A 467 0.10 -17.89 13.66
C LEU A 467 -1.09 -17.93 14.62
N ARG A 468 -2.05 -17.02 14.43
CA ARG A 468 -3.34 -16.99 15.12
C ARG A 468 -4.44 -17.49 14.20
N GLU A 469 -5.64 -17.64 14.74
CA GLU A 469 -6.80 -18.16 14.00
C GLU A 469 -7.11 -17.34 12.73
N ASP A 470 -6.98 -16.00 12.81
CA ASP A 470 -7.30 -15.06 11.74
C ASP A 470 -6.13 -14.15 11.30
N THR A 471 -4.98 -14.22 11.99
CA THR A 471 -3.88 -13.25 11.84
C THR A 471 -2.52 -13.95 11.83
N VAL A 472 -1.60 -13.48 10.99
CA VAL A 472 -0.22 -13.94 10.86
C VAL A 472 0.73 -12.81 11.19
N GLN A 473 1.65 -13.03 12.12
CA GLN A 473 2.66 -12.05 12.50
C GLN A 473 3.98 -12.34 11.81
N LEU A 474 4.53 -11.32 11.16
CA LEU A 474 5.68 -11.37 10.28
C LEU A 474 6.76 -10.46 10.79
N LEU A 475 8.01 -10.91 10.70
CA LEU A 475 9.19 -10.15 11.10
C LEU A 475 10.11 -9.95 9.90
N PRO A 476 10.38 -8.70 9.46
CA PRO A 476 11.35 -8.44 8.41
C PRO A 476 12.71 -9.08 8.74
N THR A 477 13.29 -9.79 7.78
CA THR A 477 14.63 -10.38 7.91
C THR A 477 15.68 -9.42 7.34
N GLY A 478 16.82 -9.27 8.04
CA GLY A 478 17.91 -8.39 7.59
C GLY A 478 17.85 -6.95 8.12
N MET A 479 16.88 -6.60 8.96
CA MET A 479 16.82 -5.32 9.67
C MET A 479 17.35 -5.45 11.11
N VAL A 480 17.98 -4.39 11.62
CA VAL A 480 18.54 -4.35 12.99
C VAL A 480 17.45 -4.18 14.05
N TYR A 481 16.35 -3.48 13.73
CA TYR A 481 15.14 -3.36 14.55
C TYR A 481 13.90 -3.67 13.71
N PRO A 482 13.61 -4.95 13.47
CA PRO A 482 12.48 -5.34 12.65
C PRO A 482 11.16 -5.07 13.40
N ILE A 483 10.27 -4.28 12.80
CA ILE A 483 8.91 -4.05 13.30
C ILE A 483 8.04 -5.22 12.86
N TYR A 484 7.27 -5.79 13.79
CA TYR A 484 6.33 -6.85 13.46
C TYR A 484 5.21 -6.32 12.57
N ARG A 485 5.02 -6.97 11.42
CA ARG A 485 3.89 -6.75 10.51
C ARG A 485 2.83 -7.80 10.83
N ALA A 486 1.63 -7.38 11.18
CA ALA A 486 0.50 -8.29 11.38
C ALA A 486 -0.41 -8.23 10.15
N GLU A 487 -0.63 -9.37 9.51
CA GLU A 487 -1.52 -9.49 8.36
C GLU A 487 -2.68 -10.42 8.71
N ARG A 488 -3.89 -10.09 8.23
CA ARG A 488 -4.99 -11.08 8.29
C ARG A 488 -4.59 -12.29 7.47
N LYS A 489 -4.87 -13.50 7.95
CA LYS A 489 -4.47 -14.77 7.32
C LYS A 489 -4.87 -14.85 5.85
N GLU A 490 -6.06 -14.37 5.52
CA GLU A 490 -6.50 -14.27 4.12
C GLU A 490 -5.64 -13.30 3.29
N GLN A 491 -5.37 -12.10 3.81
CA GLN A 491 -4.53 -11.11 3.14
C GLN A 491 -3.10 -11.64 2.97
N PHE A 492 -2.57 -12.30 4.00
CA PHE A 492 -1.27 -12.94 3.98
C PHE A 492 -1.17 -14.00 2.87
N GLU A 493 -2.17 -14.86 2.75
CA GLU A 493 -2.22 -15.89 1.71
C GLU A 493 -2.37 -15.31 0.28
N GLN A 494 -2.99 -14.13 0.13
CA GLN A 494 -2.99 -13.40 -1.14
C GLN A 494 -1.60 -12.83 -1.45
N LEU A 495 -0.93 -12.26 -0.45
CA LEU A 495 0.43 -11.74 -0.58
C LEU A 495 1.43 -12.86 -0.92
N LEU A 496 1.27 -14.06 -0.35
CA LEU A 496 2.06 -15.23 -0.72
C LEU A 496 1.93 -15.57 -2.20
N ARG A 497 0.69 -15.50 -2.75
CA ARG A 497 0.42 -15.78 -4.17
C ARG A 497 0.97 -14.71 -5.12
N ALA A 498 1.14 -13.47 -4.63
CA ALA A 498 1.66 -12.37 -5.44
C ALA A 498 3.16 -12.51 -5.76
N ASP A 499 3.94 -13.18 -4.90
CA ASP A 499 5.39 -13.35 -5.08
C ASP A 499 5.76 -14.79 -5.47
N ARG A 500 6.39 -14.94 -6.65
CA ARG A 500 6.79 -16.25 -7.20
C ARG A 500 7.82 -16.98 -6.35
N ARG A 501 8.58 -16.30 -5.48
CA ARG A 501 9.55 -16.93 -4.57
C ARG A 501 8.88 -17.77 -3.48
N ASN A 502 7.58 -17.53 -3.23
CA ASN A 502 6.77 -18.34 -2.33
C ASN A 502 6.12 -19.56 -3.00
N ALA A 503 6.53 -19.90 -4.24
CA ALA A 503 5.99 -21.04 -4.99
C ALA A 503 5.92 -22.32 -4.14
N TYR A 504 6.90 -22.52 -3.25
CA TYR A 504 6.94 -23.62 -2.29
C TYR A 504 5.66 -23.77 -1.44
N TYR A 505 5.08 -22.67 -0.97
CA TYR A 505 3.88 -22.66 -0.13
C TYR A 505 2.61 -22.66 -0.98
N THR A 506 2.57 -21.85 -2.04
CA THR A 506 1.38 -21.70 -2.90
C THR A 506 1.03 -23.00 -3.63
N GLU A 507 2.01 -23.86 -3.84
CA GLU A 507 1.87 -25.17 -4.46
C GLU A 507 0.97 -26.14 -3.66
N PHE A 508 0.74 -25.87 -2.37
CA PHE A 508 -0.12 -26.68 -1.49
C PHE A 508 -1.23 -25.88 -0.80
N LEU A 509 -1.30 -24.57 -1.05
CA LEU A 509 -2.25 -23.68 -0.38
C LEU A 509 -3.68 -23.84 -0.94
N PRO A 510 -4.71 -24.06 -0.10
CA PRO A 510 -6.10 -24.15 -0.56
C PRO A 510 -6.73 -22.77 -0.82
N ILE A 511 -7.82 -22.75 -1.58
CA ILE A 511 -8.74 -21.61 -1.67
C ILE A 511 -9.97 -21.92 -0.81
N ASP A 512 -10.50 -20.91 -0.11
CA ASP A 512 -11.76 -21.01 0.62
C ASP A 512 -12.93 -21.22 -0.36
N PRO A 513 -13.63 -22.37 -0.32
CA PRO A 513 -14.75 -22.64 -1.22
C PRO A 513 -15.85 -21.58 -1.15
N ASP A 514 -16.14 -21.00 0.02
CA ASP A 514 -17.24 -20.04 0.19
C ASP A 514 -16.99 -18.71 -0.53
N LYS A 515 -15.71 -18.43 -0.87
CA LYS A 515 -15.27 -17.23 -1.58
C LYS A 515 -15.01 -17.47 -3.07
N ALA A 516 -15.05 -18.72 -3.49
CA ALA A 516 -14.91 -19.08 -4.90
C ALA A 516 -16.25 -18.91 -5.62
N ASP A 517 -16.16 -18.72 -6.93
CA ASP A 517 -17.31 -18.62 -7.83
C ASP A 517 -18.27 -19.80 -7.62
N GLN A 518 -19.53 -19.50 -7.30
CA GLN A 518 -20.55 -20.51 -6.99
C GLN A 518 -20.85 -21.37 -8.22
N ASP A 519 -20.92 -20.77 -9.41
CA ASP A 519 -21.26 -21.48 -10.65
C ASP A 519 -20.17 -22.49 -11.01
N LEU A 520 -18.90 -22.11 -10.81
CA LEU A 520 -17.77 -23.04 -10.94
C LEU A 520 -17.86 -24.20 -9.94
N ARG A 521 -18.21 -23.94 -8.67
CA ARG A 521 -18.34 -24.99 -7.65
C ARG A 521 -19.44 -25.97 -8.00
N ASP A 522 -20.60 -25.48 -8.40
CA ASP A 522 -21.74 -26.32 -8.82
C ASP A 522 -21.35 -27.20 -10.01
N VAL A 523 -20.65 -26.66 -11.01
CA VAL A 523 -20.16 -27.45 -12.14
C VAL A 523 -19.13 -28.49 -11.72
N LEU A 524 -18.20 -28.19 -10.82
CA LEU A 524 -17.24 -29.17 -10.33
C LEU A 524 -17.90 -30.27 -9.47
N ALA A 525 -18.90 -29.90 -8.67
CA ALA A 525 -19.58 -30.81 -7.74
C ALA A 525 -20.63 -31.69 -8.41
N HIS A 526 -21.35 -31.18 -9.41
CA HIS A 526 -22.56 -31.80 -9.95
C HIS A 526 -22.56 -31.99 -11.47
N GLY A 527 -21.65 -31.35 -12.20
CA GLY A 527 -21.52 -31.49 -13.65
C GLY A 527 -20.31 -32.33 -14.05
N LEU A 528 -19.14 -31.70 -14.00
CA LEU A 528 -17.90 -32.21 -14.59
C LEU A 528 -17.39 -33.50 -13.96
N MET A 529 -17.52 -33.68 -12.64
CA MET A 529 -16.90 -34.79 -11.90
C MET A 529 -17.93 -35.78 -11.37
N ASP A 530 -17.76 -37.05 -11.74
CA ASP A 530 -18.52 -38.13 -11.14
C ASP A 530 -17.92 -38.61 -9.79
N GLU A 531 -18.61 -39.52 -9.11
CA GLU A 531 -18.15 -40.04 -7.82
C GLU A 531 -16.80 -40.81 -7.90
N ALA A 532 -16.46 -41.38 -9.07
CA ALA A 532 -15.17 -42.05 -9.26
C ALA A 532 -14.03 -41.03 -9.38
N ASP A 533 -14.27 -39.94 -10.10
CA ASP A 533 -13.34 -38.83 -10.27
C ASP A 533 -13.09 -38.12 -8.94
N LYS A 534 -14.15 -37.83 -8.17
CA LYS A 534 -14.05 -37.25 -6.82
C LYS A 534 -13.22 -38.12 -5.89
N LYS A 535 -13.40 -39.45 -5.95
CA LYS A 535 -12.59 -40.42 -5.18
C LYS A 535 -11.12 -40.44 -5.63
N GLN A 536 -10.87 -40.30 -6.93
CA GLN A 536 -9.51 -40.24 -7.47
C GLN A 536 -8.79 -38.95 -7.05
N ILE A 537 -9.45 -37.80 -7.15
CA ILE A 537 -8.93 -36.51 -6.65
C ILE A 537 -8.67 -36.57 -5.14
N SER A 538 -9.61 -37.12 -4.36
CA SER A 538 -9.44 -37.30 -2.91
C SER A 538 -8.23 -38.18 -2.58
N THR A 539 -7.98 -39.22 -3.37
CA THR A 539 -6.79 -40.07 -3.23
C THR A 539 -5.51 -39.32 -3.56
N LEU A 540 -5.50 -38.51 -4.62
CA LEU A 540 -4.35 -37.69 -5.00
C LEU A 540 -4.02 -36.68 -3.89
N LEU A 541 -5.04 -35.99 -3.37
CA LEU A 541 -4.93 -35.04 -2.27
C LEU A 541 -4.43 -35.71 -0.98
N GLN A 542 -4.98 -36.88 -0.62
CA GLN A 542 -4.56 -37.66 0.54
C GLN A 542 -3.11 -38.15 0.42
N SER A 543 -2.64 -38.43 -0.80
CA SER A 543 -1.25 -38.83 -1.05
C SER A 543 -0.24 -37.67 -1.03
N GLY A 544 -0.70 -36.45 -0.75
CA GLY A 544 0.18 -35.29 -0.63
C GLY A 544 0.60 -34.67 -1.95
N ARG A 545 -0.17 -34.91 -3.02
CA ARG A 545 0.08 -34.35 -4.36
C ARG A 545 -0.08 -32.85 -4.37
N SER A 546 0.67 -32.20 -5.23
CA SER A 546 0.72 -30.75 -5.36
C SER A 546 -0.44 -30.18 -6.19
N ASN A 547 -0.71 -28.88 -6.09
CA ASN A 547 -1.74 -28.22 -6.90
C ASN A 547 -1.42 -28.31 -8.39
N SER A 548 -0.14 -28.22 -8.79
CA SER A 548 0.29 -28.43 -10.18
C SER A 548 0.07 -29.86 -10.66
N GLU A 549 0.29 -30.87 -9.81
CA GLU A 549 0.02 -32.27 -10.16
C GLU A 549 -1.48 -32.54 -10.34
N ILE A 550 -2.32 -31.91 -9.51
CA ILE A 550 -3.79 -31.99 -9.63
C ILE A 550 -4.26 -31.27 -10.90
N ALA A 551 -3.76 -30.06 -11.17
CA ALA A 551 -4.05 -29.33 -12.41
C ALA A 551 -3.63 -30.12 -13.65
N TYR A 552 -2.48 -30.79 -13.61
CA TYR A 552 -2.02 -31.67 -14.67
C TYR A 552 -2.95 -32.87 -14.85
N TRP A 553 -3.44 -33.48 -13.76
CA TRP A 553 -4.42 -34.55 -13.84
C TRP A 553 -5.73 -34.07 -14.50
N LEU A 554 -6.26 -32.92 -14.08
CA LEU A 554 -7.47 -32.30 -14.66
C LEU A 554 -7.32 -32.05 -16.16
N SER A 555 -6.18 -31.49 -16.57
CA SER A 555 -5.90 -31.21 -17.99
C SER A 555 -5.94 -32.45 -18.90
N ARG A 556 -5.73 -33.64 -18.32
CA ARG A 556 -5.73 -34.92 -19.02
C ARG A 556 -7.03 -35.70 -18.88
N ALA A 557 -7.69 -35.57 -17.73
CA ALA A 557 -8.97 -36.20 -17.45
C ALA A 557 -10.09 -35.51 -18.25
N TYR A 558 -10.06 -34.17 -18.30
CA TYR A 558 -11.10 -33.34 -18.91
C TYR A 558 -10.49 -32.49 -20.02
N SER A 559 -10.40 -33.08 -21.21
CA SER A 559 -9.97 -32.36 -22.42
C SER A 559 -11.04 -32.50 -23.50
N GLY A 560 -11.89 -31.49 -23.64
CA GLY A 560 -12.88 -31.41 -24.73
C GLY A 560 -14.29 -31.85 -24.37
N GLU A 561 -14.64 -31.89 -23.07
CA GLU A 561 -16.03 -32.09 -22.63
C GLU A 561 -16.86 -30.85 -22.90
N ILE A 562 -18.11 -31.05 -23.31
CA ILE A 562 -19.10 -29.98 -23.51
C ILE A 562 -20.44 -30.51 -23.00
N GLU A 563 -20.97 -29.91 -21.95
CA GLU A 563 -22.26 -30.30 -21.37
C GLU A 563 -23.03 -29.10 -20.83
N THR A 564 -24.31 -29.31 -20.57
CA THR A 564 -25.23 -28.35 -19.97
C THR A 564 -25.65 -28.85 -18.60
N LEU A 565 -25.55 -28.00 -17.57
CA LEU A 565 -25.95 -28.28 -16.19
C LEU A 565 -26.97 -27.24 -15.71
N ASN A 566 -27.93 -27.66 -14.88
CA ASN A 566 -28.76 -26.72 -14.14
C ASN A 566 -28.10 -26.47 -12.77
N LEU A 567 -27.76 -25.21 -12.48
CA LEU A 567 -27.14 -24.76 -11.25
C LEU A 567 -28.14 -24.81 -10.08
N GLU A 568 -27.63 -24.81 -8.84
CA GLU A 568 -28.49 -24.80 -7.65
C GLU A 568 -29.32 -23.51 -7.54
N THR A 569 -28.84 -22.42 -8.15
CA THR A 569 -29.55 -21.13 -8.25
C THR A 569 -30.81 -21.20 -9.13
N GLY A 570 -30.94 -22.23 -9.97
CA GLY A 570 -32.00 -22.37 -10.97
C GLY A 570 -31.61 -21.87 -12.37
N ASP A 571 -30.37 -21.38 -12.53
CA ASP A 571 -29.79 -20.96 -13.81
C ASP A 571 -29.25 -22.16 -14.59
N ILE A 572 -29.01 -21.99 -15.90
CA ILE A 572 -28.50 -23.01 -16.80
C ILE A 572 -27.07 -22.65 -17.20
N VAL A 573 -26.12 -23.58 -17.12
CA VAL A 573 -24.74 -23.35 -17.54
C VAL A 573 -24.32 -24.34 -18.62
N ASP A 574 -23.83 -23.81 -19.73
CA ASP A 574 -23.11 -24.59 -20.75
C ASP A 574 -21.63 -24.51 -20.44
N TYR A 575 -21.01 -25.64 -20.10
CA TYR A 575 -19.60 -25.69 -19.76
C TYR A 575 -18.79 -26.46 -20.79
N ARG A 576 -17.59 -25.96 -21.09
CA ARG A 576 -16.65 -26.57 -22.04
C ARG A 576 -15.27 -26.69 -21.40
N THR A 577 -14.68 -27.87 -21.43
CA THR A 577 -13.30 -28.08 -20.97
C THR A 577 -12.29 -28.11 -22.10
N THR A 578 -11.09 -27.64 -21.81
CA THR A 578 -9.93 -27.67 -22.70
C THR A 578 -8.72 -28.22 -21.93
N ALA A 579 -7.62 -28.48 -22.63
CA ALA A 579 -6.37 -28.85 -21.97
C ALA A 579 -5.81 -27.75 -21.03
N GLN A 580 -6.32 -26.51 -21.10
CA GLN A 580 -5.83 -25.39 -20.31
C GLN A 580 -6.76 -24.99 -19.15
N GLY A 581 -8.05 -25.30 -19.24
CA GLY A 581 -9.04 -24.89 -18.26
C GLY A 581 -10.48 -25.22 -18.67
N ILE A 582 -11.44 -24.65 -17.93
CA ILE A 582 -12.88 -24.77 -18.14
C ILE A 582 -13.50 -23.41 -18.45
N GLU A 583 -14.38 -23.39 -19.46
CA GLU A 583 -15.21 -22.26 -19.84
C GLU A 583 -16.66 -22.52 -19.42
N LEU A 584 -17.34 -21.50 -18.90
CA LEU A 584 -18.72 -21.57 -18.41
C LEU A 584 -19.53 -20.45 -19.07
N GLU A 585 -20.60 -20.80 -19.76
CA GLU A 585 -21.61 -19.88 -20.29
C GLU A 585 -22.87 -20.01 -19.44
N VAL A 586 -23.05 -19.08 -18.50
CA VAL A 586 -24.18 -19.07 -17.56
C VAL A 586 -25.34 -18.31 -18.20
N MET A 587 -26.53 -18.87 -18.14
CA MET A 587 -27.77 -18.40 -18.73
C MET A 587 -28.89 -18.46 -17.70
N ASP A 588 -29.88 -17.56 -17.80
CA ASP A 588 -31.08 -17.67 -16.99
C ASP A 588 -31.98 -18.82 -17.45
N ALA A 589 -33.08 -19.06 -16.72
CA ALA A 589 -34.08 -20.08 -17.05
C ALA A 589 -34.78 -19.87 -18.42
N GLU A 590 -34.57 -18.74 -19.09
CA GLU A 590 -35.09 -18.41 -20.43
C GLU A 590 -34.00 -18.55 -21.52
N GLU A 591 -32.87 -19.20 -21.21
CA GLU A 591 -31.69 -19.39 -22.08
C GLU A 591 -31.02 -18.07 -22.50
N LYS A 592 -31.21 -17.00 -21.72
CA LYS A 592 -30.54 -15.72 -21.97
C LYS A 592 -29.22 -15.69 -21.21
N ARG A 593 -28.13 -15.51 -21.94
CA ARG A 593 -26.77 -15.42 -21.38
C ARG A 593 -26.62 -14.32 -20.32
N LEU A 594 -26.24 -14.75 -19.13
CA LEU A 594 -25.89 -13.92 -17.97
C LEU A 594 -24.38 -13.63 -17.93
N ALA A 595 -23.53 -14.66 -18.05
CA ALA A 595 -22.08 -14.52 -17.91
C ALA A 595 -21.31 -15.50 -18.81
N MET A 596 -20.04 -15.16 -19.10
CA MET A 596 -19.09 -16.08 -19.74
C MET A 596 -17.77 -16.04 -18.96
N LEU A 597 -17.45 -17.14 -18.28
CA LEU A 597 -16.34 -17.25 -17.35
C LEU A 597 -15.31 -18.26 -17.87
N TYR A 598 -14.04 -18.07 -17.54
CA TYR A 598 -12.96 -18.98 -17.86
C TYR A 598 -12.04 -19.16 -16.67
N PHE A 599 -11.79 -20.41 -16.30
CA PHE A 599 -10.95 -20.79 -15.16
C PHE A 599 -9.85 -21.75 -15.61
N ARG A 600 -8.61 -21.46 -15.27
CA ARG A 600 -7.49 -22.34 -15.59
C ARG A 600 -7.40 -23.51 -14.62
N TRP A 601 -6.83 -24.64 -15.05
CA TRP A 601 -6.69 -25.80 -14.15
C TRP A 601 -5.81 -25.53 -12.92
N ASP A 602 -4.85 -24.61 -13.00
CA ASP A 602 -4.04 -24.16 -11.86
C ASP A 602 -4.80 -23.25 -10.88
N GLU A 603 -5.94 -22.69 -11.28
CA GLU A 603 -6.87 -21.95 -10.41
C GLU A 603 -7.92 -22.89 -9.77
N VAL A 604 -8.31 -23.94 -10.49
CA VAL A 604 -9.27 -24.95 -10.03
C VAL A 604 -8.66 -25.91 -9.00
N ALA A 605 -7.39 -26.30 -9.15
CA ALA A 605 -6.75 -27.27 -8.25
C ALA A 605 -6.71 -26.82 -6.76
N PRO A 606 -6.36 -25.57 -6.41
CA PRO A 606 -6.47 -25.06 -5.05
C PRO A 606 -7.90 -25.05 -4.48
N LEU A 607 -8.92 -24.86 -5.32
CA LEU A 607 -10.33 -24.91 -4.93
C LEU A 607 -10.75 -26.33 -4.54
N LEU A 608 -10.40 -27.33 -5.36
CA LEU A 608 -10.64 -28.75 -5.04
C LEU A 608 -9.96 -29.17 -3.73
N ARG A 609 -8.76 -28.65 -3.47
CA ARG A 609 -8.08 -28.88 -2.18
C ARG A 609 -8.86 -28.27 -1.02
N GLY A 610 -9.44 -27.08 -1.19
CA GLY A 610 -10.31 -26.44 -0.20
C GLY A 610 -11.58 -27.23 0.08
N MET A 611 -12.25 -27.71 -0.97
CA MET A 611 -13.46 -28.55 -0.87
C MET A 611 -13.17 -29.86 -0.13
N TYR A 612 -12.03 -30.51 -0.44
CA TYR A 612 -11.57 -31.71 0.27
C TYR A 612 -11.28 -31.45 1.75
N ALA A 613 -10.59 -30.35 2.07
CA ALA A 613 -10.27 -29.99 3.45
C ALA A 613 -11.53 -29.78 4.32
N ARG A 614 -12.63 -29.32 3.71
CA ARG A 614 -13.93 -29.11 4.38
C ARG A 614 -14.92 -30.28 4.22
N GLN A 615 -14.53 -31.35 3.52
CA GLN A 615 -15.39 -32.51 3.21
C GLN A 615 -16.71 -32.11 2.51
N GLN A 616 -16.67 -31.11 1.62
CA GLN A 616 -17.83 -30.65 0.86
C GLN A 616 -18.05 -31.49 -0.40
N ASP A 617 -19.30 -31.60 -0.83
CA ASP A 617 -19.73 -32.07 -2.17
C ASP A 617 -19.19 -33.43 -2.65
N GLY A 618 -18.88 -34.31 -1.70
CA GLY A 618 -18.41 -35.69 -1.94
C GLY A 618 -16.90 -35.89 -1.81
N PHE A 619 -16.12 -34.84 -1.53
CA PHE A 619 -14.65 -34.91 -1.35
C PHE A 619 -14.23 -35.30 0.10
N GLY A 620 -14.85 -36.34 0.69
CA GLY A 620 -14.66 -36.74 2.10
C GLY A 620 -13.80 -38.00 2.35
N GLN A 621 -13.38 -38.23 3.60
CA GLN A 621 -12.72 -39.48 4.02
C GLN A 621 -13.74 -40.55 4.46
N GLU A 622 -13.70 -41.76 3.89
CA GLU A 622 -14.31 -42.95 4.50
C GLU A 622 -13.43 -43.43 5.67
N GLN A 623 -13.71 -43.00 6.91
CA GLN A 623 -13.20 -43.68 8.10
C GLN A 623 -14.20 -44.75 8.58
N PRO A 624 -13.76 -45.95 9.00
CA PRO A 624 -14.65 -46.99 9.50
C PRO A 624 -15.23 -46.65 10.89
N GLN A 625 -16.56 -46.51 10.98
CA GLN A 625 -17.28 -46.31 12.25
C GLN A 625 -17.35 -47.61 13.09
N PRO A 626 -17.24 -47.55 14.43
CA PRO A 626 -17.75 -48.58 15.31
C PRO A 626 -19.21 -48.31 15.68
N ALA A 627 -20.04 -49.36 15.62
CA ALA A 627 -21.48 -49.34 15.87
C ALA A 627 -21.83 -48.94 17.32
N THR A 628 -22.88 -48.15 17.50
CA THR A 628 -23.51 -47.87 18.80
C THR A 628 -25.00 -48.22 18.78
N GLU A 629 -25.40 -49.12 19.68
CA GLU A 629 -26.80 -49.45 19.99
C GLU A 629 -27.43 -48.33 20.83
N SER A 630 -28.75 -48.11 20.65
CA SER A 630 -29.52 -47.08 21.37
C SER A 630 -29.92 -47.50 22.80
N PRO A 631 -29.89 -46.59 23.80
CA PRO A 631 -30.29 -46.92 25.17
C PRO A 631 -31.81 -46.87 25.37
N THR A 632 -32.30 -47.70 26.30
CA THR A 632 -33.72 -47.83 26.70
C THR A 632 -34.01 -47.03 27.98
N PHE A 633 -35.16 -46.37 28.07
CA PHE A 633 -35.54 -45.48 29.19
C PHE A 633 -36.67 -46.07 30.06
N HIS A 634 -36.67 -45.77 31.38
CA HIS A 634 -37.81 -46.02 32.27
C HIS A 634 -38.22 -44.75 33.04
N SER A 635 -39.51 -44.39 32.99
CA SER A 635 -40.09 -43.20 33.64
C SER A 635 -40.95 -43.55 34.86
N GLU A 636 -40.93 -42.68 35.87
CA GLU A 636 -41.79 -42.75 37.05
C GLU A 636 -42.57 -41.44 37.25
N THR A 637 -43.90 -41.51 37.31
CA THR A 637 -44.77 -40.33 37.43
C THR A 637 -44.74 -39.71 38.82
N MET A 638 -44.32 -38.44 38.92
CA MET A 638 -44.18 -37.71 40.18
C MET A 638 -45.38 -36.81 40.53
N ALA A 639 -46.12 -36.28 39.54
CA ALA A 639 -47.32 -35.48 39.81
C ALA A 639 -48.27 -35.47 38.61
N VAL A 640 -49.58 -35.43 38.87
CA VAL A 640 -50.61 -35.28 37.83
C VAL A 640 -51.50 -34.10 38.16
N TYR A 641 -51.62 -33.15 37.25
CA TYR A 641 -52.45 -31.97 37.34
C TYR A 641 -53.65 -32.12 36.40
N PRO A 642 -54.87 -32.28 36.94
CA PRO A 642 -56.05 -32.48 36.11
C PRO A 642 -56.41 -31.22 35.31
N GLY A 643 -56.55 -31.37 33.99
CA GLY A 643 -56.80 -30.26 33.06
C GLY A 643 -58.11 -29.54 33.34
N ASP A 644 -59.14 -30.29 33.72
CA ASP A 644 -60.49 -29.78 34.01
C ASP A 644 -60.52 -28.79 35.19
N LYS A 645 -59.60 -28.93 36.15
CA LYS A 645 -59.53 -28.04 37.32
C LYS A 645 -58.69 -26.79 37.09
N ASN A 646 -57.86 -26.80 36.04
CA ASN A 646 -56.92 -25.74 35.71
C ASN A 646 -57.20 -25.09 34.34
N ASN A 647 -58.36 -25.36 33.72
CA ASN A 647 -58.74 -24.91 32.37
C ASN A 647 -57.72 -25.30 31.27
N LEU A 648 -57.10 -26.47 31.39
CA LEU A 648 -56.25 -27.03 30.35
C LEU A 648 -56.99 -28.19 29.65
N PRO A 649 -56.85 -28.34 28.32
CA PRO A 649 -57.59 -29.33 27.54
C PRO A 649 -57.13 -30.79 27.77
N TYR A 650 -56.13 -31.02 28.62
CA TYR A 650 -55.62 -32.33 29.00
C TYR A 650 -54.94 -32.26 30.37
N ASP A 651 -54.86 -33.41 31.03
CA ASP A 651 -54.12 -33.56 32.29
C ASP A 651 -52.61 -33.44 32.04
N VAL A 652 -51.92 -32.70 32.89
CA VAL A 652 -50.47 -32.54 32.82
C VAL A 652 -49.82 -33.50 33.80
N VAL A 653 -49.10 -34.49 33.27
CA VAL A 653 -48.39 -35.52 34.04
C VAL A 653 -46.90 -35.21 34.02
N VAL A 654 -46.28 -35.09 35.19
CA VAL A 654 -44.84 -34.83 35.36
C VAL A 654 -44.17 -36.13 35.77
N GLU A 655 -43.28 -36.66 34.94
CA GLU A 655 -42.53 -37.89 35.18
C GLU A 655 -41.04 -37.62 35.34
N ARG A 656 -40.36 -38.46 36.15
CA ARG A 656 -38.92 -38.44 36.36
C ARG A 656 -38.33 -39.71 35.76
N LEU A 657 -37.42 -39.54 34.81
CA LEU A 657 -36.75 -40.63 34.11
C LEU A 657 -35.51 -41.09 34.88
N HIS A 658 -35.38 -42.39 35.13
CA HIS A 658 -34.17 -43.00 35.68
C HIS A 658 -33.39 -43.69 34.56
N ILE A 659 -32.09 -43.42 34.51
CA ILE A 659 -31.13 -44.08 33.62
C ILE A 659 -30.17 -44.83 34.56
N GLU A 660 -30.20 -46.17 34.53
CA GLU A 660 -29.27 -46.99 35.30
C GLU A 660 -27.93 -47.06 34.56
N GLU A 661 -26.87 -46.56 35.19
CA GLU A 661 -25.50 -46.60 34.68
C GLU A 661 -24.74 -47.75 35.36
N PRO A 662 -24.16 -48.70 34.59
CA PRO A 662 -23.31 -49.75 35.15
C PRO A 662 -21.80 -49.47 34.90
N GLU A 663 -20.98 -49.55 35.95
CA GLU A 663 -19.52 -49.80 35.84
C GLU A 663 -19.27 -51.30 35.57
N PRO A 664 -18.21 -51.80 34.86
CA PRO A 664 -16.84 -51.29 34.55
C PRO A 664 -16.45 -51.52 33.04
N PRO A 665 -15.19 -51.56 32.52
CA PRO A 665 -13.84 -51.22 33.02
C PRO A 665 -13.31 -49.91 32.39
N ALA A 666 -12.16 -49.39 32.85
CA ALA A 666 -11.62 -48.11 32.39
C ALA A 666 -10.85 -48.21 31.06
N PRO A 667 -11.39 -47.58 29.99
CA PRO A 667 -10.60 -46.87 29.00
C PRO A 667 -10.95 -45.36 28.97
N VAL A 668 -9.92 -44.63 28.58
CA VAL A 668 -9.82 -43.26 28.06
C VAL A 668 -11.13 -42.65 27.51
N THR A 669 -11.58 -41.55 28.14
CA THR A 669 -11.95 -40.26 27.52
C THR A 669 -12.21 -39.25 28.64
N GLU A 670 -11.25 -38.35 28.88
CA GLU A 670 -11.57 -37.05 29.47
C GLU A 670 -12.37 -36.24 28.44
N PRO A 671 -13.27 -35.33 28.86
CA PRO A 671 -13.86 -34.38 27.93
C PRO A 671 -12.72 -33.64 27.22
N GLU A 672 -12.76 -33.55 25.88
CA GLU A 672 -11.87 -32.63 25.16
C GLU A 672 -12.17 -31.22 25.64
N LYS A 673 -11.36 -30.82 26.62
CA LYS A 673 -11.08 -29.44 26.98
C LYS A 673 -10.73 -28.72 25.68
N THR A 674 -11.27 -27.52 25.50
CA THR A 674 -10.87 -26.66 24.38
C THR A 674 -9.35 -26.49 24.41
N PHE A 675 -8.72 -26.20 23.26
CA PHE A 675 -7.26 -25.99 23.18
C PHE A 675 -6.75 -24.96 24.22
N GLU A 676 -7.60 -23.98 24.57
CA GLU A 676 -7.39 -23.01 25.65
C GLU A 676 -7.45 -23.62 27.07
N GLU A 677 -8.28 -24.65 27.33
CA GLU A 677 -8.34 -25.37 28.61
C GLU A 677 -7.23 -26.44 28.74
N VAL A 678 -6.69 -26.99 27.65
CA VAL A 678 -5.58 -27.98 27.67
C VAL A 678 -4.22 -27.33 27.97
N LEU A 679 -4.02 -26.09 27.50
CA LEU A 679 -2.86 -25.25 27.83
C LEU A 679 -2.86 -24.79 29.29
N ASP A 680 -4.02 -24.79 29.94
CA ASP A 680 -4.24 -24.31 31.30
C ASP A 680 -4.07 -25.37 32.41
N GLU A 681 -3.61 -26.58 32.10
CA GLU A 681 -3.48 -27.68 33.09
C GLU A 681 -2.09 -28.32 33.24
N HIS A 682 -1.13 -27.97 32.38
CA HIS A 682 0.18 -28.60 32.41
C HIS A 682 1.20 -27.74 33.16
N PRO A 683 1.76 -28.21 34.29
CA PRO A 683 2.67 -27.40 35.05
C PRO A 683 3.96 -27.11 34.29
N VAL A 684 4.19 -25.84 33.93
CA VAL A 684 5.35 -25.38 33.18
C VAL A 684 6.41 -24.86 34.14
N SER A 685 7.63 -25.37 34.01
CA SER A 685 8.76 -24.87 34.79
C SER A 685 9.58 -23.89 33.96
N ILE A 686 9.65 -22.64 34.41
CA ILE A 686 10.49 -21.59 33.82
C ILE A 686 11.44 -21.03 34.88
N GLN A 687 12.55 -20.44 34.45
CA GLN A 687 13.38 -19.66 35.37
C GLN A 687 12.74 -18.30 35.62
N VAL A 688 12.46 -17.99 36.89
CA VAL A 688 12.01 -16.66 37.33
C VAL A 688 12.98 -16.17 38.41
N ASN A 689 13.63 -15.02 38.19
CA ASN A 689 14.75 -14.51 39.00
C ASN A 689 15.94 -15.48 39.13
N GLY A 690 16.23 -16.27 38.07
CA GLY A 690 17.35 -17.20 38.02
C GLY A 690 17.14 -18.52 38.79
N GLN A 691 15.97 -18.74 39.39
CA GLN A 691 15.59 -20.02 40.01
C GLN A 691 14.47 -20.68 39.21
N TRP A 692 14.59 -21.99 39.00
CA TRP A 692 13.55 -22.79 38.36
C TRP A 692 12.33 -22.87 39.27
N GLN A 693 11.20 -22.38 38.78
CA GLN A 693 9.91 -22.44 39.46
C GLN A 693 8.90 -23.11 38.54
N THR A 694 8.06 -23.97 39.12
CA THR A 694 7.03 -24.72 38.42
C THR A 694 5.68 -24.07 38.67
N PHE A 695 5.06 -23.58 37.61
CA PHE A 695 3.74 -22.95 37.63
C PHE A 695 2.69 -23.97 37.20
N PRO A 696 1.42 -23.84 37.61
CA PRO A 696 0.38 -24.82 37.32
C PRO A 696 0.02 -24.91 35.84
N ASN A 697 0.27 -23.85 35.05
CA ASN A 697 0.03 -23.82 33.60
C ASN A 697 0.87 -22.79 32.84
N ALA A 698 0.81 -22.85 31.51
CA ALA A 698 1.60 -22.00 30.61
C ALA A 698 1.23 -20.51 30.75
N LYS A 699 -0.06 -20.21 30.92
CA LYS A 699 -0.55 -18.85 31.13
C LYS A 699 -0.03 -18.23 32.43
N ALA A 700 0.00 -18.99 33.53
CA ALA A 700 0.57 -18.55 34.80
C ALA A 700 2.10 -18.39 34.74
N ALA A 701 2.79 -19.23 33.95
CA ALA A 701 4.22 -19.08 33.69
C ALA A 701 4.50 -17.84 32.83
N GLU A 702 3.69 -17.59 31.80
CA GLU A 702 3.80 -16.44 30.92
C GLU A 702 3.47 -15.14 31.67
N GLU A 703 2.39 -15.11 32.46
CA GLU A 703 2.07 -14.01 33.37
C GLU A 703 3.19 -13.78 34.39
N ALA A 704 3.81 -14.83 34.94
CA ALA A 704 4.94 -14.69 35.85
C ALA A 704 6.21 -14.16 35.15
N SER A 705 6.48 -14.56 33.90
CA SER A 705 7.60 -14.05 33.10
C SER A 705 7.35 -12.62 32.59
N TYR A 706 6.10 -12.29 32.28
CA TYR A 706 5.67 -10.97 31.84
C TYR A 706 5.58 -10.00 33.02
N GLU A 707 5.17 -10.47 34.20
CA GLU A 707 5.31 -9.72 35.45
C GLU A 707 6.77 -9.63 35.88
N GLU A 708 7.66 -10.60 35.58
CA GLU A 708 9.11 -10.42 35.74
C GLU A 708 9.67 -9.42 34.74
N TYR A 709 9.24 -9.42 33.48
CA TYR A 709 9.64 -8.46 32.45
C TYR A 709 9.15 -7.05 32.80
N LYS A 710 7.87 -6.88 33.17
CA LYS A 710 7.31 -5.63 33.71
C LYS A 710 7.99 -5.26 35.02
N ALA A 711 8.26 -6.21 35.91
CA ALA A 711 8.99 -5.95 37.14
C ALA A 711 10.45 -5.61 36.85
N ASN A 712 11.10 -6.10 35.80
CA ASN A 712 12.46 -5.74 35.42
C ASN A 712 12.48 -4.37 34.72
N LEU A 713 11.46 -4.04 33.92
CA LEU A 713 11.19 -2.68 33.45
C LEU A 713 10.95 -1.72 34.62
N ARG A 714 10.19 -2.15 35.64
CA ARG A 714 9.80 -1.33 36.81
C ARG A 714 10.79 -1.36 37.97
N ARG A 715 11.68 -2.36 38.09
CA ARG A 715 12.51 -2.61 39.28
C ARG A 715 13.53 -1.51 39.50
N ASN A 716 13.89 -0.79 38.44
CA ASN A 716 14.84 0.32 38.49
C ASN A 716 14.31 1.64 37.91
N ALA A 717 13.19 1.63 37.17
CA ALA A 717 12.58 2.86 36.66
C ALA A 717 11.92 3.65 37.80
N LYS A 718 12.55 4.75 38.20
CA LYS A 718 11.99 5.69 39.17
C LYS A 718 11.30 6.83 38.42
N ASN A 719 10.15 7.29 38.93
CA ASN A 719 9.52 8.51 38.45
C ASN A 719 10.53 9.66 38.49
N PHE A 720 10.83 10.25 37.34
CA PHE A 720 11.71 11.40 37.25
C PHE A 720 11.01 12.61 37.85
N ARG A 721 11.59 13.21 38.88
CA ARG A 721 11.06 14.44 39.50
C ARG A 721 11.57 15.65 38.74
N ILE A 722 10.67 16.36 38.08
CA ILE A 722 10.96 17.61 37.38
C ILE A 722 11.04 18.72 38.43
N THR A 723 12.24 19.25 38.64
CA THR A 723 12.50 20.40 39.52
C THR A 723 12.80 21.68 38.75
N ASP A 724 12.90 21.61 37.43
CA ASP A 724 13.19 22.76 36.57
C ASP A 724 11.91 23.55 36.30
N GLU A 725 11.82 24.75 36.88
CA GLU A 725 10.64 25.61 36.73
C GLU A 725 10.59 26.35 35.38
N HIS A 726 11.71 26.36 34.65
CA HIS A 726 11.86 27.04 33.36
C HIS A 726 11.78 26.05 32.19
N LEU A 727 11.23 24.85 32.44
CA LEU A 727 11.05 23.83 31.42
C LEU A 727 10.19 24.41 30.29
N GLY A 728 10.67 24.29 29.05
CA GLY A 728 10.00 24.83 27.87
C GLY A 728 10.07 26.35 27.71
N GLU A 729 10.88 27.07 28.49
CA GLU A 729 11.25 28.47 28.23
C GLU A 729 12.28 28.60 27.09
N GLY A 730 12.31 29.77 26.46
CA GLY A 730 13.20 30.07 25.35
C GLY A 730 12.47 30.32 24.03
N GLY A 731 13.20 30.88 23.05
CA GLY A 731 12.66 31.12 21.72
C GLY A 731 12.38 29.83 20.94
N PRO A 732 11.60 29.89 19.85
CA PRO A 732 11.24 28.71 19.05
C PRO A 732 12.43 27.83 18.65
N LYS A 733 13.57 28.42 18.25
CA LYS A 733 14.77 27.65 17.89
C LYS A 733 15.42 26.91 19.07
N ALA A 734 15.36 27.48 20.28
CA ALA A 734 15.88 26.80 21.47
C ALA A 734 15.03 25.58 21.84
N LYS A 735 13.70 25.72 21.74
CA LYS A 735 12.74 24.62 21.93
C LYS A 735 12.92 23.53 20.87
N PHE A 736 13.11 23.92 19.62
CA PHE A 736 13.43 22.99 18.53
C PHE A 736 14.69 22.17 18.84
N GLN A 737 15.79 22.82 19.22
CA GLN A 737 17.02 22.11 19.57
C GLN A 737 16.86 21.17 20.78
N ALA A 738 16.03 21.56 21.76
CA ALA A 738 15.69 20.69 22.88
C ALA A 738 14.92 19.43 22.43
N ASN A 739 13.95 19.57 21.52
CA ASN A 739 13.23 18.43 20.94
C ASN A 739 14.19 17.51 20.16
N ILE A 740 15.07 18.08 19.33
CA ILE A 740 16.07 17.29 18.57
C ILE A 740 17.00 16.53 19.50
N ALA A 741 17.47 17.16 20.59
CA ALA A 741 18.32 16.49 21.57
C ALA A 741 17.59 15.34 22.28
N ALA A 742 16.31 15.52 22.62
CA ALA A 742 15.48 14.49 23.20
C ALA A 742 15.26 13.31 22.24
N ILE A 743 14.93 13.58 20.97
CA ILE A 743 14.70 12.54 19.95
C ILE A 743 15.98 11.74 19.69
N LYS A 744 17.14 12.41 19.54
CA LYS A 744 18.42 11.72 19.36
C LYS A 744 18.77 10.83 20.55
N LEU A 745 18.52 11.33 21.75
CA LEU A 745 18.77 10.57 22.97
C LEU A 745 17.81 9.38 23.10
N LEU A 746 16.54 9.56 22.74
CA LEU A 746 15.55 8.49 22.73
C LEU A 746 15.98 7.37 21.78
N LYS A 747 16.30 7.71 20.52
CA LYS A 747 16.81 6.74 19.54
C LYS A 747 18.06 6.01 20.04
N TYR A 748 19.00 6.72 20.68
CA TYR A 748 20.18 6.10 21.29
C TYR A 748 19.83 5.11 22.42
N LEU A 749 18.89 5.46 23.30
CA LEU A 749 18.46 4.59 24.41
C LEU A 749 17.70 3.36 23.90
N GLU A 750 16.87 3.52 22.86
CA GLU A 750 16.16 2.44 22.20
C GLU A 750 17.13 1.45 21.54
N GLU A 751 18.19 1.95 20.89
CA GLU A 751 19.23 1.12 20.27
C GLU A 751 20.11 0.37 21.29
N THR A 752 20.32 0.95 22.47
CA THR A 752 21.23 0.39 23.49
C THR A 752 20.50 -0.44 24.55
N THR A 753 19.17 -0.50 24.53
CA THR A 753 18.30 -1.17 25.51
C THR A 753 18.53 -0.72 26.97
N GLU A 754 19.10 0.46 27.18
CA GLU A 754 19.40 1.01 28.50
C GLU A 754 18.27 1.91 29.04
N GLN A 755 18.02 1.85 30.35
CA GLN A 755 17.16 2.83 31.00
C GLN A 755 17.86 4.20 31.06
N ALA A 756 17.11 5.26 30.79
CA ALA A 756 17.62 6.62 30.91
C ALA A 756 18.14 6.90 32.34
N THR A 757 19.40 7.31 32.45
CA THR A 757 19.96 7.88 33.69
C THR A 757 19.23 9.17 34.07
N PRO A 758 19.29 9.62 35.35
CA PRO A 758 18.67 10.89 35.76
C PRO A 758 19.09 12.09 34.90
N GLU A 759 20.34 12.12 34.44
CA GLU A 759 20.89 13.14 33.55
C GLU A 759 20.25 13.07 32.15
N GLN A 760 20.03 11.87 31.63
CA GLN A 760 19.34 11.63 30.36
C GLN A 760 17.83 11.92 30.46
N GLN A 761 17.18 11.55 31.56
CA GLN A 761 15.78 11.88 31.84
C GLN A 761 15.55 13.40 31.85
N LYS A 762 16.53 14.19 32.32
CA LYS A 762 16.49 15.65 32.25
C LYS A 762 16.55 16.21 30.82
N ILE A 763 17.19 15.48 29.89
CA ILE A 763 17.20 15.86 28.47
C ILE A 763 15.85 15.51 27.85
N LEU A 764 15.34 14.31 28.10
CA LEU A 764 14.03 13.84 27.62
C LEU A 764 12.88 14.74 28.12
N SER A 765 12.93 15.18 29.38
CA SER A 765 11.88 16.04 29.96
C SER A 765 11.79 17.42 29.29
N ARG A 766 12.78 17.83 28.49
CA ARG A 766 12.77 19.13 27.80
C ARG A 766 12.01 19.11 26.48
N TYR A 767 11.51 17.96 26.07
CA TYR A 767 10.67 17.84 24.89
C TYR A 767 9.34 18.58 25.11
N VAL A 768 9.00 19.50 24.21
CA VAL A 768 7.81 20.37 24.33
C VAL A 768 6.76 20.12 23.23
N GLY A 769 6.93 19.06 22.44
CA GLY A 769 6.09 18.79 21.28
C GLY A 769 6.25 19.83 20.17
N TRP A 770 5.36 19.79 19.19
CA TRP A 770 5.49 20.55 17.94
C TRP A 770 4.50 21.71 17.79
N GLY A 771 3.54 21.87 18.71
CA GLY A 771 2.46 22.87 18.59
C GLY A 771 2.92 24.32 18.45
N GLY A 772 4.09 24.65 19.00
CA GLY A 772 4.72 25.98 18.87
C GLY A 772 5.81 26.07 17.80
N LEU A 773 6.03 25.00 17.03
CA LEU A 773 7.19 24.81 16.14
C LEU A 773 6.80 24.44 14.70
N ALA A 774 5.57 24.75 14.28
CA ALA A 774 5.07 24.47 12.93
C ALA A 774 5.99 25.01 11.81
N ASP A 775 6.65 26.15 12.06
CA ASP A 775 7.62 26.76 11.16
C ASP A 775 8.80 25.84 10.80
N ALA A 776 9.18 24.90 11.67
CA ALA A 776 10.25 23.94 11.39
C ALA A 776 9.86 22.92 10.30
N PHE A 777 8.57 22.79 9.99
CA PHE A 777 8.04 21.89 8.97
C PHE A 777 7.73 22.62 7.64
N ASP A 778 7.99 23.92 7.55
CA ASP A 778 7.69 24.73 6.37
C ASP A 778 8.95 24.87 5.47
N PRO A 779 8.99 24.21 4.30
CA PRO A 779 10.12 24.29 3.37
C PRO A 779 10.28 25.70 2.77
N GLU A 780 9.21 26.50 2.75
CA GLU A 780 9.19 27.83 2.13
C GLU A 780 9.65 28.94 3.08
N LYS A 781 10.11 28.60 4.29
CA LYS A 781 10.54 29.56 5.31
C LYS A 781 12.07 29.58 5.44
N PRO A 782 12.79 30.50 4.77
CA PRO A 782 14.27 30.48 4.74
C PRO A 782 14.92 30.56 6.12
N ALA A 783 14.28 31.25 7.07
CA ALA A 783 14.76 31.37 8.45
C ALA A 783 14.79 30.03 9.22
N TRP A 784 14.11 29.00 8.70
CA TRP A 784 13.97 27.66 9.27
C TRP A 784 14.48 26.54 8.34
N ALA A 785 15.12 26.88 7.22
CA ALA A 785 15.57 25.89 6.24
C ALA A 785 16.53 24.84 6.84
N ALA A 786 17.44 25.27 7.73
CA ALA A 786 18.37 24.36 8.40
C ALA A 786 17.64 23.40 9.35
N GLU A 787 16.67 23.90 10.12
CA GLU A 787 15.83 23.10 11.01
C GLU A 787 14.93 22.11 10.25
N TYR A 788 14.38 22.53 9.11
CA TYR A 788 13.60 21.67 8.22
C TYR A 788 14.42 20.48 7.70
N THR A 789 15.62 20.74 7.18
CA THR A 789 16.53 19.67 6.72
C THR A 789 16.91 18.75 7.87
N GLN A 790 17.23 19.31 9.04
CA GLN A 790 17.60 18.52 10.22
C GLN A 790 16.48 17.58 10.67
N LEU A 791 15.21 17.98 10.57
CA LEU A 791 14.07 17.10 10.86
C LEU A 791 13.92 15.98 9.83
N LYS A 792 14.04 16.33 8.53
CA LYS A 792 13.90 15.37 7.44
C LYS A 792 14.97 14.28 7.44
N GLU A 793 16.15 14.59 7.94
CA GLU A 793 17.24 13.61 8.10
C GLU A 793 17.10 12.77 9.38
N LEU A 794 16.58 13.35 10.46
CA LEU A 794 16.50 12.68 11.76
C LEU A 794 15.29 11.72 11.88
N LEU A 795 14.19 12.05 11.22
CA LEU A 795 12.92 11.32 11.31
C LEU A 795 12.66 10.51 10.05
N THR A 796 12.06 9.32 10.19
CA THR A 796 11.52 8.56 9.07
C THR A 796 10.35 9.32 8.41
N PRO A 797 9.92 8.96 7.18
CA PRO A 797 8.77 9.60 6.54
C PRO A 797 7.48 9.54 7.38
N GLU A 798 7.26 8.44 8.09
CA GLU A 798 6.10 8.20 8.96
C GLU A 798 6.20 9.05 10.23
N GLU A 799 7.35 9.00 10.93
CA GLU A 799 7.62 9.81 12.12
C GLU A 799 7.50 11.31 11.79
N TYR A 800 8.01 11.73 10.63
CA TYR A 800 7.91 13.11 10.17
C TYR A 800 6.46 13.52 9.93
N THR A 801 5.64 12.63 9.35
CA THR A 801 4.23 12.88 9.07
C THR A 801 3.43 12.98 10.37
N ALA A 802 3.67 12.08 11.33
CA ALA A 802 3.06 12.12 12.65
C ALA A 802 3.46 13.40 13.43
N ALA A 803 4.76 13.72 13.47
CA ALA A 803 5.28 14.93 14.09
C ALA A 803 4.67 16.20 13.49
N ARG A 804 4.55 16.27 12.16
CA ARG A 804 3.90 17.39 11.46
C ARG A 804 2.40 17.47 11.79
N GLY A 805 1.69 16.35 11.83
CA GLY A 805 0.28 16.30 12.18
C GLY A 805 -0.01 16.82 13.59
N SER A 806 0.90 16.56 14.53
CA SER A 806 0.80 17.00 15.93
C SER A 806 1.00 18.51 16.15
N THR A 807 1.43 19.27 15.13
CA THR A 807 1.61 20.73 15.23
C THR A 807 0.32 21.50 15.55
N LEU A 808 -0.85 20.87 15.38
CA LEU A 808 -2.15 21.49 15.61
C LEU A 808 -2.68 21.29 17.05
N ASN A 809 -2.20 20.28 17.78
CA ASN A 809 -2.81 19.84 19.04
C ASN A 809 -1.81 19.47 20.15
N ALA A 810 -0.52 19.28 19.85
CA ALA A 810 0.52 19.00 20.84
C ALA A 810 0.94 20.28 21.59
N HIS A 811 0.15 20.68 22.58
CA HIS A 811 0.42 21.84 23.43
C HIS A 811 1.11 21.44 24.74
N TYR A 812 2.32 21.95 24.91
CA TYR A 812 3.05 21.87 26.15
C TYR A 812 2.39 22.70 27.26
N THR A 813 2.06 22.05 28.39
CA THR A 813 1.59 22.74 29.61
C THR A 813 2.78 23.16 30.46
N SER A 814 2.87 24.46 30.79
CA SER A 814 4.03 24.99 31.51
C SER A 814 4.06 24.57 32.99
N PRO A 815 5.27 24.50 33.61
CA PRO A 815 5.42 24.18 35.03
C PRO A 815 4.58 25.07 35.96
N THR A 816 4.45 26.35 35.59
CA THR A 816 3.61 27.33 36.30
C THR A 816 2.14 26.93 36.33
N VAL A 817 1.60 26.46 35.21
CA VAL A 817 0.19 26.02 35.12
C VAL A 817 -0.01 24.72 35.91
N ILE A 818 0.87 23.74 35.74
CA ILE A 818 0.80 22.45 36.44
C ILE A 818 0.79 22.66 37.96
N ARG A 819 1.70 23.51 38.46
CA ARG A 819 1.75 23.86 39.88
C ARG A 819 0.48 24.55 40.36
N ALA A 820 -0.05 25.52 39.62
CA ALA A 820 -1.29 26.20 39.98
C ALA A 820 -2.48 25.22 40.08
N ILE A 821 -2.53 24.22 39.19
CA ILE A 821 -3.53 23.15 39.24
C ILE A 821 -3.36 22.32 40.52
N TYR A 822 -2.15 21.82 40.80
CA TYR A 822 -1.90 21.03 42.00
C TYR A 822 -2.14 21.81 43.30
N GLU A 823 -1.74 23.08 43.37
CA GLU A 823 -2.04 23.94 44.52
C GLU A 823 -3.55 24.10 44.71
N THR A 824 -4.30 24.28 43.63
CA THR A 824 -5.76 24.43 43.68
C THR A 824 -6.43 23.13 44.15
N VAL A 825 -6.01 22.00 43.59
CA VAL A 825 -6.50 20.66 43.97
C VAL A 825 -6.17 20.35 45.43
N GLY A 826 -4.98 20.71 45.90
CA GLY A 826 -4.60 20.61 47.32
C GLY A 826 -5.47 21.48 48.22
N ARG A 827 -5.76 22.73 47.83
CA ARG A 827 -6.71 23.61 48.56
C ARG A 827 -8.15 23.09 48.58
N MET A 828 -8.54 22.28 47.59
CA MET A 828 -9.83 21.58 47.57
C MET A 828 -9.86 20.36 48.51
N GLY A 829 -8.75 20.04 49.17
CA GLY A 829 -8.63 18.96 50.14
C GLY A 829 -8.19 17.62 49.54
N PHE A 830 -7.64 17.61 48.32
CA PHE A 830 -7.06 16.40 47.74
C PHE A 830 -5.64 16.21 48.25
N GLU A 831 -5.41 15.13 49.00
CA GLU A 831 -4.09 14.75 49.53
C GLU A 831 -3.59 13.42 48.92
N THR A 832 -4.50 12.49 48.61
CA THR A 832 -4.19 11.19 48.02
C THR A 832 -5.42 10.62 47.29
N GLY A 833 -5.19 9.88 46.21
CA GLY A 833 -6.26 9.27 45.41
C GLY A 833 -5.77 8.79 44.05
N ASN A 834 -6.69 8.65 43.10
CA ASN A 834 -6.35 8.31 41.71
C ASN A 834 -6.19 9.61 40.90
N ILE A 835 -5.09 9.73 40.16
CA ILE A 835 -4.82 10.83 39.24
C ILE A 835 -4.75 10.22 37.84
N LEU A 836 -5.66 10.63 36.95
CA LEU A 836 -5.69 10.24 35.55
C LEU A 836 -5.19 11.41 34.71
N GLU A 837 -4.20 11.15 33.85
CA GLU A 837 -3.75 12.07 32.82
C GLU A 837 -4.02 11.44 31.43
N PRO A 838 -5.07 11.88 30.71
CA PRO A 838 -5.52 11.23 29.47
C PRO A 838 -4.70 11.57 28.21
N SER A 839 -3.73 12.49 28.31
CA SER A 839 -2.80 12.86 27.23
C SER A 839 -1.45 13.24 27.82
N MET A 840 -0.79 12.26 28.42
CA MET A 840 0.31 12.49 29.35
C MET A 840 1.60 13.03 28.72
N GLY A 841 1.77 12.87 27.40
CA GLY A 841 3.01 13.17 26.68
C GLY A 841 4.22 12.62 27.42
N VAL A 842 5.26 13.45 27.59
CA VAL A 842 6.47 13.09 28.36
C VAL A 842 6.28 13.05 29.89
N GLY A 843 5.05 13.19 30.39
CA GLY A 843 4.69 12.99 31.78
C GLY A 843 4.91 14.19 32.70
N ASN A 844 4.78 15.43 32.20
CA ASN A 844 5.06 16.64 32.99
C ASN A 844 4.24 16.74 34.29
N PHE A 845 2.95 16.41 34.24
CA PHE A 845 2.09 16.39 35.44
C PHE A 845 2.63 15.40 36.48
N PHE A 846 2.98 14.17 36.07
CA PHE A 846 3.53 13.17 36.99
C PHE A 846 4.90 13.56 37.52
N GLY A 847 5.77 14.12 36.67
CA GLY A 847 7.10 14.58 37.07
C GLY A 847 7.06 15.76 38.04
N MET A 848 5.98 16.55 38.03
CA MET A 848 5.77 17.70 38.92
C MET A 848 4.81 17.44 40.09
N LEU A 849 4.42 16.19 40.33
CA LEU A 849 3.54 15.83 41.43
C LEU A 849 4.10 16.37 42.78
N PRO A 850 3.32 17.14 43.57
CA PRO A 850 3.77 17.62 44.87
C PRO A 850 4.14 16.48 45.81
N GLU A 851 5.10 16.72 46.68
CA GLU A 851 5.56 15.73 47.66
C GLU A 851 4.43 15.28 48.60
N GLU A 852 3.52 16.20 48.93
CA GLU A 852 2.33 15.95 49.74
C GLU A 852 1.37 14.95 49.08
N MET A 853 1.36 14.89 47.74
CA MET A 853 0.48 14.02 46.94
C MET A 853 1.17 12.75 46.42
N ARG A 854 2.43 12.49 46.81
CA ARG A 854 3.25 11.38 46.29
C ARG A 854 2.64 9.99 46.45
N ASN A 855 1.71 9.84 47.39
CA ASN A 855 1.03 8.57 47.68
C ASN A 855 -0.17 8.31 46.73
N SER A 856 -0.44 9.23 45.80
CA SER A 856 -1.47 9.07 44.79
C SER A 856 -1.13 7.98 43.77
N ARG A 857 -2.15 7.30 43.26
CA ARG A 857 -2.03 6.33 42.16
C ARG A 857 -2.14 7.07 40.83
N LEU A 858 -1.10 6.97 40.01
CA LEU A 858 -1.01 7.68 38.73
C LEU A 858 -1.42 6.76 37.58
N TYR A 859 -2.30 7.24 36.72
CA TYR A 859 -2.81 6.56 35.53
C TYR A 859 -2.60 7.48 34.33
N GLY A 860 -1.72 7.09 33.41
CA GLY A 860 -1.44 7.88 32.20
C GLY A 860 -1.95 7.18 30.96
N VAL A 861 -2.49 7.95 30.02
CA VAL A 861 -2.89 7.50 28.68
C VAL A 861 -2.23 8.42 27.66
N GLU A 862 -1.65 7.86 26.60
CA GLU A 862 -1.06 8.60 25.49
C GLU A 862 -1.30 7.83 24.19
N LEU A 863 -1.51 8.57 23.10
CA LEU A 863 -1.73 8.01 21.77
C LEU A 863 -0.42 7.65 21.08
N ASP A 864 0.63 8.45 21.30
CA ASP A 864 1.98 8.27 20.77
C ASP A 864 2.86 7.56 21.84
N PRO A 865 3.06 6.24 21.77
CA PRO A 865 3.68 5.43 22.83
C PRO A 865 5.17 5.69 23.07
#